data_AF-A0A1H8FYY9-F1
#
_entry.id   AF-A0A1H8FYY9-F1
#
_cell.length_a   1.000
_cell.length_b   1.000
_cell.length_c   1.000
_cell.angle_alpha   90.00
_cell.angle_beta   90.00
_cell.angle_gamma   90.00
#
_symmetry.space_group_name_H-M   'P 1'
#
loop_
_entity.id
_entity.type
_entity.pdbx_description
1 polymer ?
#
loop_
_entity_poly.entity_id
_entity_poly.type
_entity_poly.pdbx_seq_one_letter_code
_entity_poly.pdbx_strand_id
1 'polypeptide(L)'
;MHDRIAAGEERISAFLTGRLRPALHPHRLPLDVSAWHLDGEPVPAHVALRADYVPFAVGEPWGKPWATTWFRVEAAVPERWAGRRVEALFDLGESRAEALVHDEHGIPLQGLHPGLGAVPVAAPAAGGETVRLLVEAAANPHIEGASGTGIRYGDPVTAGDVPLYRLRRADLAVRDEDVWQLIHDVEALDGLMRALPRELPRRHEILAALEEAADTVDPRAVGRTAAAARAVLAPVLARPAHDSAHTLTAVGHAHIDSAWLWPVRETVRKCARTFSTMAALAEEYPELVVTASSAQHYAWTREHHPHVYERIRKAVADGNWAPAGGMWVEADAELPGGEALVRQFVLGRRFFRDELGADTDVVWLPDAAGVSAAFPQIAALAGARGLLTRRPDGGRGPAHHTFRWEGIDGTTLFTHLAPGPDRESALTGGELASAVAEFADKGATAGSLLAFGRADGGPDRSMLERARRTADLDGSPRVALRSPARFFRDAERDTPLAPLVRGELDLTAHHGTYTSQARTKRGNRLAEALLHEAELWSAAAAVRQGVPYPHRDLTALWQKVLLQQCHDILPGTSIAWVHEEAEQTHREVVRRLERLIRRAAGDPEGATVLNSGPLPRREVVVLEPDGTLPDAHTHTRALPHAQALAGGGLAVLAEAPALGAGTAGLPLDGTAPVTVAPSGDGGHVLDNGLLRVVVDADGLVRSLVDLPTAREAIAPGEAGNLLQLHRDEPVAWSAFHLDARERGRRDLTDARSVEVREHGPLLASVRVVRGTGRSTVVQDLVLTAGARSLAVDTEVDWREQDTVLKAAWPLDVHAEHARAEVQFGHVVRPTAAAGEAYAHRWVHVGEHGWGVALAGDTGYGYDVARAPREGGGTTTVVRSTLLRAPRSPDPHADRGLHRFRQTVRPAASPADAVAEGYALNLPLRPGPAVPPGPPLVRVDHPGVLAETVKLADDGSGDVVVRLYESLGGRARAALTAGFPVAAVHETDLLEEPLSGHPHHEGRIELTLRPFQILTLRLTPRDPGDRS
;
A
#
# COMPACT_ATOMS: atom_id res chain seq x y z
N MET A 1 30.17 26.71 -40.70
CA MET A 1 31.03 26.88 -39.51
C MET A 1 30.69 25.72 -38.60
N HIS A 2 31.58 24.72 -38.47
CA HIS A 2 31.31 23.54 -37.63
C HIS A 2 31.27 24.00 -36.16
N ASP A 3 30.26 23.56 -35.41
CA ASP A 3 30.14 23.84 -33.98
C ASP A 3 31.26 23.09 -33.23
N ARG A 4 32.34 23.81 -32.88
CA ARG A 4 33.51 23.26 -32.18
C ARG A 4 33.12 22.59 -30.86
N ILE A 5 32.07 23.07 -30.20
CA ILE A 5 31.61 22.53 -28.91
C ILE A 5 31.00 21.15 -29.14
N ALA A 6 30.07 21.03 -30.09
CA ALA A 6 29.44 19.75 -30.42
C ALA A 6 30.46 18.69 -30.82
N ALA A 7 31.46 19.06 -31.64
CA ALA A 7 32.52 18.14 -32.03
C ALA A 7 33.40 17.69 -30.84
N GLY A 8 33.71 18.59 -29.90
CA GLY A 8 34.44 18.26 -28.67
C GLY A 8 33.62 17.31 -27.77
N GLU A 9 32.34 17.59 -27.57
CA GLU A 9 31.43 16.75 -26.79
C GLU A 9 31.29 15.32 -27.36
N GLU A 10 31.21 15.18 -28.69
CA GLU A 10 31.19 13.87 -29.36
C GLU A 10 32.53 13.13 -29.18
N ARG A 11 33.64 13.86 -29.25
CA ARG A 11 34.99 13.31 -29.03
C ARG A 11 35.13 12.73 -27.62
N ILE A 12 34.64 13.41 -26.59
CA ILE A 12 34.69 12.92 -25.20
C ILE A 12 33.82 11.66 -25.03
N SER A 13 32.60 11.65 -25.58
CA SER A 13 31.74 10.46 -25.57
C SER A 13 32.40 9.26 -26.25
N ALA A 14 33.06 9.48 -27.40
CA ALA A 14 33.78 8.45 -28.13
C ALA A 14 35.04 7.97 -27.37
N PHE A 15 35.74 8.88 -26.68
CA PHE A 15 36.89 8.54 -25.85
C PHE A 15 36.48 7.65 -24.65
N LEU A 16 35.44 8.05 -23.92
CA LEU A 16 34.92 7.28 -22.79
C LEU A 16 34.48 5.88 -23.21
N THR A 17 33.66 5.79 -24.27
CA THR A 17 33.05 4.52 -24.71
C THR A 17 34.02 3.64 -25.49
N GLY A 18 34.83 4.23 -26.37
CA GLY A 18 35.70 3.50 -27.29
C GLY A 18 37.11 3.23 -26.78
N ARG A 19 37.57 3.96 -25.74
CA ARG A 19 38.94 3.83 -25.20
C ARG A 19 38.98 3.47 -23.72
N LEU A 20 38.34 4.25 -22.86
CA LEU A 20 38.46 4.06 -21.41
C LEU A 20 37.71 2.81 -20.91
N ARG A 21 36.41 2.68 -21.18
CA ARG A 21 35.61 1.53 -20.71
C ARG A 21 36.17 0.18 -21.17
N PRO A 22 36.60 -0.01 -22.44
CA PRO A 22 37.22 -1.26 -22.87
C PRO A 22 38.52 -1.60 -22.13
N ALA A 23 39.27 -0.58 -21.70
CA ALA A 23 40.56 -0.72 -21.03
C ALA A 23 40.47 -0.98 -19.53
N LEU A 24 39.28 -0.87 -18.91
CA LEU A 24 39.07 -1.06 -17.47
C LEU A 24 39.56 -2.42 -16.97
N HIS A 25 39.34 -3.46 -17.78
CA HIS A 25 39.74 -4.83 -17.48
C HIS A 25 40.77 -5.31 -18.51
N PRO A 26 42.06 -4.95 -18.37
CA PRO A 26 43.11 -5.23 -19.35
C PRO A 26 43.51 -6.71 -19.40
N HIS A 27 43.25 -7.46 -18.33
CA HIS A 27 43.53 -8.89 -18.24
C HIS A 27 42.27 -9.63 -17.78
N ARG A 28 41.94 -10.70 -18.49
CA ARG A 28 40.74 -11.51 -18.28
C ARG A 28 41.08 -12.98 -18.48
N LEU A 29 40.39 -13.84 -17.74
CA LEU A 29 40.48 -15.29 -17.81
C LEU A 29 39.05 -15.85 -17.73
N PRO A 30 38.61 -16.72 -18.66
CA PRO A 30 37.29 -17.36 -18.54
C PRO A 30 37.18 -18.17 -17.24
N LEU A 31 36.00 -18.16 -16.63
CA LEU A 31 35.66 -19.05 -15.51
C LEU A 31 35.17 -20.40 -16.05
N ASP A 32 35.48 -21.49 -15.37
CA ASP A 32 34.84 -22.78 -15.61
C ASP A 32 33.42 -22.72 -15.05
N VAL A 33 32.41 -22.98 -15.89
CA VAL A 33 30.99 -22.84 -15.51
C VAL A 33 30.30 -24.20 -15.57
N SER A 34 29.51 -24.49 -14.54
CA SER A 34 28.57 -25.60 -14.51
C SER A 34 27.23 -25.11 -13.99
N ALA A 35 26.14 -25.72 -14.44
CA ALA A 35 24.78 -25.28 -14.14
C ALA A 35 23.94 -26.41 -13.53
N TRP A 36 23.00 -26.01 -12.67
CA TRP A 36 21.91 -26.83 -12.19
C TRP A 36 20.61 -26.06 -12.36
N HIS A 37 19.70 -26.60 -13.18
CA HIS A 37 18.42 -25.99 -13.48
C HIS A 37 17.33 -26.52 -12.55
N LEU A 38 16.54 -25.61 -11.97
CA LEU A 38 15.38 -25.92 -11.14
C LEU A 38 14.09 -25.59 -11.90
N ASP A 39 13.20 -26.58 -11.99
CA ASP A 39 11.87 -26.44 -12.61
C ASP A 39 10.76 -26.10 -11.58
N GLY A 40 11.10 -25.65 -10.38
CA GLY A 40 10.15 -25.37 -9.29
C GLY A 40 10.58 -24.21 -8.39
N GLU A 41 10.15 -24.25 -7.13
CA GLU A 41 10.47 -23.20 -6.16
C GLU A 41 11.99 -23.07 -5.93
N PRO A 42 12.50 -21.84 -5.73
CA PRO A 42 13.88 -21.60 -5.33
C PRO A 42 14.23 -22.39 -4.07
N VAL A 43 15.48 -22.86 -3.98
CA VAL A 43 15.98 -23.63 -2.84
C VAL A 43 17.07 -22.85 -2.11
N PRO A 44 17.27 -23.06 -0.79
CA PRO A 44 18.38 -22.44 -0.07
C PRO A 44 19.76 -22.90 -0.57
N ALA A 45 20.78 -22.05 -0.41
CA ALA A 45 22.15 -22.32 -0.88
C ALA A 45 22.74 -23.65 -0.37
N HIS A 46 22.43 -24.09 0.85
CA HIS A 46 22.93 -25.36 1.40
C HIS A 46 22.42 -26.60 0.63
N VAL A 47 21.27 -26.49 -0.05
CA VAL A 47 20.76 -27.52 -0.95
C VAL A 47 21.52 -27.47 -2.27
N ALA A 48 21.68 -26.26 -2.84
CA ALA A 48 22.41 -26.05 -4.08
C ALA A 48 23.87 -26.52 -4.00
N LEU A 49 24.56 -26.32 -2.88
CA LEU A 49 25.94 -26.81 -2.68
C LEU A 49 26.08 -28.33 -2.89
N ARG A 50 25.01 -29.11 -2.64
CA ARG A 50 25.01 -30.58 -2.74
C ARG A 50 24.40 -31.10 -4.03
N ALA A 51 23.93 -30.22 -4.91
CA ALA A 51 23.30 -30.62 -6.15
C ALA A 51 24.32 -31.13 -7.19
N ASP A 52 23.81 -31.85 -8.18
CA ASP A 52 24.58 -32.38 -9.31
C ASP A 52 24.62 -31.36 -10.44
N TYR A 53 25.77 -30.70 -10.61
CA TYR A 53 25.99 -29.70 -11.66
C TYR A 53 26.52 -30.35 -12.92
N VAL A 54 26.02 -29.89 -14.07
CA VAL A 54 26.52 -30.29 -15.39
C VAL A 54 27.36 -29.18 -16.01
N PRO A 55 28.41 -29.48 -16.80
CA PRO A 55 29.16 -28.46 -17.53
C PRO A 55 28.24 -27.57 -18.38
N PHE A 56 28.51 -26.26 -18.39
CA PHE A 56 27.67 -25.28 -19.09
C PHE A 56 28.56 -24.26 -19.82
N ALA A 57 28.37 -24.04 -21.12
CA ALA A 57 29.19 -23.09 -21.87
C ALA A 57 28.59 -21.67 -21.88
N VAL A 58 29.47 -20.67 -21.85
CA VAL A 58 29.09 -19.28 -22.16
C VAL A 58 28.51 -19.22 -23.58
N GLY A 59 27.35 -18.61 -23.72
CA GLY A 59 26.54 -18.52 -24.94
C GLY A 59 25.31 -19.44 -24.93
N GLU A 60 25.27 -20.45 -24.05
CA GLU A 60 24.12 -21.36 -23.94
C GLU A 60 22.88 -20.67 -23.34
N PRO A 61 21.67 -21.07 -23.76
CA PRO A 61 20.43 -20.53 -23.23
C PRO A 61 20.12 -21.11 -21.84
N TRP A 62 19.51 -20.30 -20.97
CA TRP A 62 19.12 -20.72 -19.63
C TRP A 62 17.85 -19.99 -19.15
N GLY A 63 17.23 -20.53 -18.12
CA GLY A 63 16.17 -19.86 -17.37
C GLY A 63 14.84 -19.81 -18.09
N LYS A 64 13.98 -20.81 -17.89
CA LYS A 64 12.54 -20.69 -18.21
C LYS A 64 11.93 -19.55 -17.37
N PRO A 65 10.83 -18.90 -17.80
CA PRO A 65 10.18 -17.86 -17.01
C PRO A 65 9.99 -18.29 -15.56
N TRP A 66 10.41 -17.44 -14.63
CA TRP A 66 10.30 -17.63 -13.18
C TRP A 66 11.14 -18.75 -12.57
N ALA A 67 11.87 -19.51 -13.38
CA ALA A 67 12.74 -20.59 -12.93
C ALA A 67 14.03 -20.06 -12.30
N THR A 68 14.69 -20.92 -11.52
CA THR A 68 16.01 -20.63 -10.95
C THR A 68 17.06 -21.52 -11.62
N THR A 69 18.20 -20.95 -11.95
CA THR A 69 19.39 -21.71 -12.37
C THR A 69 20.52 -21.37 -11.42
N TRP A 70 21.10 -22.38 -10.80
CA TRP A 70 22.33 -22.22 -10.03
C TRP A 70 23.52 -22.43 -10.95
N PHE A 71 24.41 -21.46 -11.05
CA PHE A 71 25.72 -21.65 -11.68
C PHE A 71 26.78 -21.83 -10.61
N ARG A 72 27.63 -22.84 -10.77
CA ARG A 72 28.87 -22.98 -10.01
C ARG A 72 30.01 -22.59 -10.91
N VAL A 73 30.81 -21.64 -10.45
CA VAL A 73 31.95 -21.11 -11.22
C VAL A 73 33.25 -21.23 -10.44
N GLU A 74 34.31 -21.60 -11.15
CA GLU A 74 35.64 -21.83 -10.58
C GLU A 74 36.75 -21.30 -11.49
N ALA A 75 37.79 -20.72 -10.90
CA ALA A 75 39.08 -20.47 -11.55
C ALA A 75 40.19 -20.24 -10.52
N ALA A 76 41.45 -20.40 -10.92
CA ALA A 76 42.59 -19.97 -10.13
C ALA A 76 43.04 -18.55 -10.53
N VAL A 77 43.30 -17.68 -9.54
CA VAL A 77 43.92 -16.37 -9.77
C VAL A 77 45.36 -16.60 -10.24
N PRO A 78 45.77 -16.13 -11.43
CA PRO A 78 47.14 -16.27 -11.89
C PRO A 78 48.14 -15.59 -10.95
N GLU A 79 49.29 -16.21 -10.67
CA GLU A 79 50.35 -15.63 -9.81
C GLU A 79 50.77 -14.21 -10.25
N ARG A 80 50.78 -13.96 -11.56
CA ARG A 80 51.09 -12.64 -12.15
C ARG A 80 50.10 -11.52 -11.78
N TRP A 81 48.97 -11.85 -11.15
CA TRP A 81 47.97 -10.88 -10.68
C TRP A 81 48.12 -10.55 -9.19
N ALA A 82 49.11 -11.11 -8.50
CA ALA A 82 49.43 -10.76 -7.12
C ALA A 82 49.58 -9.23 -6.94
N GLY A 83 48.99 -8.69 -5.87
CA GLY A 83 49.00 -7.25 -5.59
C GLY A 83 47.95 -6.43 -6.36
N ARG A 84 47.18 -7.02 -7.28
CA ARG A 84 46.15 -6.32 -8.07
C ARG A 84 44.75 -6.51 -7.48
N ARG A 85 43.81 -5.62 -7.83
CA ARG A 85 42.38 -5.81 -7.55
C ARG A 85 41.77 -6.74 -8.60
N VAL A 86 41.17 -7.84 -8.15
CA VAL A 86 40.57 -8.89 -8.99
C VAL A 86 39.07 -8.95 -8.76
N GLU A 87 38.32 -9.09 -9.84
CA GLU A 87 36.85 -9.15 -9.87
C GLU A 87 36.38 -10.32 -10.73
N ALA A 88 35.23 -10.91 -10.38
CA ALA A 88 34.50 -11.82 -11.25
C ALA A 88 33.42 -11.03 -12.01
N LEU A 89 33.36 -11.20 -13.32
CA LEU A 89 32.52 -10.44 -14.24
C LEU A 89 31.47 -11.36 -14.86
N PHE A 90 30.21 -11.04 -14.60
CA PHE A 90 29.04 -11.77 -15.09
C PHE A 90 28.19 -10.90 -16.01
N ASP A 91 27.75 -11.48 -17.11
CA ASP A 91 26.66 -10.97 -17.95
C ASP A 91 25.69 -12.14 -18.18
N LEU A 92 24.59 -12.13 -17.44
CA LEU A 92 23.61 -13.21 -17.41
C LEU A 92 22.69 -13.19 -18.64
N GLY A 93 22.68 -12.13 -19.44
CA GLY A 93 21.74 -11.92 -20.55
C GLY A 93 20.93 -10.62 -20.40
N GLU A 94 20.14 -10.27 -21.43
CA GLU A 94 19.52 -8.94 -21.56
C GLU A 94 18.44 -8.59 -20.51
N SER A 95 18.36 -7.28 -20.24
CA SER A 95 17.38 -6.42 -19.54
C SER A 95 16.89 -6.74 -18.12
N ARG A 96 16.65 -7.99 -17.69
CA ARG A 96 16.01 -8.30 -16.39
C ARG A 96 16.57 -9.52 -15.64
N ALA A 97 17.63 -10.16 -16.14
CA ALA A 97 18.27 -11.26 -15.42
C ALA A 97 18.93 -10.75 -14.13
N GLU A 98 18.61 -11.40 -13.01
CA GLU A 98 19.08 -11.04 -11.68
C GLU A 98 19.68 -12.27 -11.00
N ALA A 99 20.67 -12.09 -10.13
CA ALA A 99 21.20 -13.22 -9.36
C ALA A 99 21.74 -12.82 -7.99
N LEU A 100 21.85 -13.79 -7.09
CA LEU A 100 22.58 -13.67 -5.83
C LEU A 100 23.87 -14.49 -5.89
N VAL A 101 25.01 -13.84 -5.67
CA VAL A 101 26.31 -14.50 -5.63
C VAL A 101 26.63 -14.89 -4.20
N HIS A 102 27.05 -16.13 -4.03
CA HIS A 102 27.47 -16.72 -2.78
C HIS A 102 28.92 -17.19 -2.88
N ASP A 103 29.61 -17.24 -1.74
CA ASP A 103 30.91 -17.89 -1.65
C ASP A 103 30.80 -19.43 -1.69
N GLU A 104 31.94 -20.12 -1.53
CA GLU A 104 32.01 -21.59 -1.54
C GLU A 104 31.29 -22.26 -0.35
N HIS A 105 30.89 -21.49 0.65
CA HIS A 105 30.14 -21.95 1.82
C HIS A 105 28.65 -21.61 1.73
N GLY A 106 28.21 -20.96 0.64
CA GLY A 106 26.82 -20.54 0.46
C GLY A 106 26.45 -19.27 1.23
N ILE A 107 27.43 -18.45 1.62
CA ILE A 107 27.20 -17.16 2.27
C ILE A 107 26.98 -16.09 1.18
N PRO A 108 25.87 -15.33 1.23
CA PRO A 108 25.61 -14.27 0.26
C PRO A 108 26.66 -13.15 0.28
N LEU A 109 27.16 -12.77 -0.90
CA LEU A 109 28.17 -11.73 -1.09
C LEU A 109 27.56 -10.44 -1.64
N GLN A 110 26.92 -10.52 -2.81
CA GLN A 110 26.39 -9.39 -3.57
C GLN A 110 25.33 -9.87 -4.57
N GLY A 111 24.36 -9.00 -4.89
CA GLY A 111 23.48 -9.19 -6.04
C GLY A 111 24.15 -8.91 -7.38
N LEU A 112 23.56 -9.45 -8.45
CA LEU A 112 23.86 -9.17 -9.85
C LEU A 112 22.59 -8.68 -10.55
N HIS A 113 22.76 -7.68 -11.40
CA HIS A 113 21.76 -7.16 -12.33
C HIS A 113 22.50 -6.46 -13.50
N PRO A 114 21.84 -6.05 -14.60
CA PRO A 114 22.53 -5.49 -15.76
C PRO A 114 23.42 -4.27 -15.50
N GLY A 115 23.17 -3.54 -14.41
CA GLY A 115 23.98 -2.38 -13.97
C GLY A 115 25.13 -2.74 -13.02
N LEU A 116 25.18 -3.98 -12.52
CA LEU A 116 26.15 -4.45 -11.53
C LEU A 116 26.58 -5.89 -11.87
N GLY A 117 27.50 -6.01 -12.83
CA GLY A 117 28.04 -7.30 -13.28
C GLY A 117 29.37 -7.70 -12.63
N ALA A 118 29.99 -6.81 -11.84
CA ALA A 118 31.30 -7.05 -11.23
C ALA A 118 31.16 -7.40 -9.74
N VAL A 119 31.75 -8.54 -9.37
CA VAL A 119 31.82 -9.05 -7.99
C VAL A 119 33.27 -8.94 -7.52
N PRO A 120 33.56 -8.21 -6.44
CA PRO A 120 34.89 -8.19 -5.85
C PRO A 120 35.32 -9.59 -5.42
N VAL A 121 36.56 -9.98 -5.78
CA VAL A 121 37.15 -11.25 -5.35
C VAL A 121 38.27 -10.99 -4.34
N ALA A 122 39.24 -10.14 -4.69
CA ALA A 122 40.35 -9.80 -3.81
C ALA A 122 40.91 -8.41 -4.10
N ALA A 123 41.35 -7.70 -3.06
CA ALA A 123 41.96 -6.39 -3.15
C ALA A 123 42.91 -6.14 -1.95
N PRO A 124 44.22 -6.39 -2.08
CA PRO A 124 44.91 -7.02 -3.23
C PRO A 124 44.74 -8.55 -3.28
N ALA A 125 44.85 -9.14 -4.47
CA ALA A 125 44.95 -10.58 -4.67
C ALA A 125 46.32 -11.13 -4.23
N ALA A 126 46.35 -12.37 -3.74
CA ALA A 126 47.58 -13.04 -3.31
C ALA A 126 48.37 -13.63 -4.50
N GLY A 127 47.66 -14.08 -5.53
CA GLY A 127 48.18 -14.89 -6.63
C GLY A 127 48.20 -16.38 -6.27
N GLY A 128 47.55 -17.21 -7.09
CA GLY A 128 47.46 -18.66 -6.92
C GLY A 128 46.23 -19.15 -6.14
N GLU A 129 45.48 -18.27 -5.50
CA GLU A 129 44.24 -18.62 -4.80
C GLU A 129 43.15 -19.11 -5.76
N THR A 130 42.33 -20.06 -5.30
CA THR A 130 41.18 -20.58 -6.06
C THR A 130 39.94 -19.77 -5.71
N VAL A 131 39.24 -19.30 -6.74
CA VAL A 131 37.96 -18.61 -6.62
C VAL A 131 36.86 -19.63 -6.91
N ARG A 132 35.94 -19.79 -5.96
CA ARG A 132 34.74 -20.63 -6.11
C ARG A 132 33.53 -19.82 -5.72
N LEU A 133 32.62 -19.64 -6.66
CA LEU A 133 31.39 -18.88 -6.43
C LEU A 133 30.18 -19.71 -6.86
N LEU A 134 29.08 -19.46 -6.16
CA LEU A 134 27.78 -20.04 -6.47
C LEU A 134 26.81 -18.91 -6.80
N VAL A 135 26.26 -18.91 -8.01
CA VAL A 135 25.40 -17.84 -8.55
C VAL A 135 23.97 -18.36 -8.67
N GLU A 136 23.09 -17.87 -7.80
CA GLU A 136 21.66 -18.15 -7.85
C GLU A 136 20.98 -17.22 -8.86
N ALA A 137 20.83 -17.64 -10.11
CA ALA A 137 20.25 -16.82 -11.16
C ALA A 137 18.72 -17.01 -11.28
N ALA A 138 18.00 -15.90 -11.18
CA ALA A 138 16.55 -15.81 -11.33
C ALA A 138 16.19 -15.43 -12.77
N ALA A 139 15.36 -16.26 -13.41
CA ALA A 139 14.92 -16.04 -14.78
C ALA A 139 13.62 -15.20 -14.84
N ASN A 140 13.69 -13.95 -14.36
CA ASN A 140 12.53 -13.07 -14.20
C ASN A 140 12.08 -12.45 -15.53
N PRO A 141 10.92 -12.84 -16.10
CA PRO A 141 10.48 -12.36 -17.40
C PRO A 141 10.30 -10.83 -17.44
N HIS A 142 10.49 -10.25 -18.63
CA HIS A 142 10.20 -8.84 -18.85
C HIS A 142 8.69 -8.61 -18.98
N ILE A 143 8.11 -7.92 -18.00
CA ILE A 143 6.72 -7.46 -17.98
C ILE A 143 6.74 -5.93 -17.89
N GLU A 144 5.92 -5.26 -18.69
CA GLU A 144 5.75 -3.81 -18.68
C GLU A 144 4.27 -3.45 -18.47
N GLY A 145 3.92 -3.02 -17.25
CA GLY A 145 2.53 -2.73 -16.87
C GLY A 145 1.88 -1.60 -17.68
N ALA A 146 2.67 -0.58 -18.07
CA ALA A 146 2.19 0.57 -18.84
C ALA A 146 1.64 0.18 -20.21
N SER A 147 2.42 -0.60 -20.97
CA SER A 147 2.12 -1.03 -22.34
C SER A 147 1.33 -2.33 -22.41
N GLY A 148 1.34 -3.12 -21.33
CA GLY A 148 0.81 -4.49 -21.31
C GLY A 148 1.72 -5.50 -22.01
N THR A 149 2.98 -5.14 -22.29
CA THR A 149 3.95 -6.06 -22.89
C THR A 149 4.34 -7.14 -21.90
N GLY A 150 4.32 -8.40 -22.33
CA GLY A 150 4.76 -9.52 -21.50
C GLY A 150 3.78 -9.96 -20.41
N ILE A 151 2.56 -9.41 -20.33
CA ILE A 151 1.58 -9.75 -19.26
C ILE A 151 1.19 -11.22 -19.19
N ARG A 152 1.37 -11.99 -20.28
CA ARG A 152 1.23 -13.46 -20.25
C ARG A 152 2.21 -14.16 -19.33
N TYR A 153 3.30 -13.50 -18.93
CA TYR A 153 4.23 -14.03 -17.95
C TYR A 153 3.74 -13.76 -16.52
N GLY A 154 2.72 -12.92 -16.33
CA GLY A 154 2.15 -12.59 -15.03
C GLY A 154 1.35 -13.71 -14.36
N ASP A 155 1.20 -14.85 -15.03
CA ASP A 155 0.54 -16.06 -14.54
C ASP A 155 1.41 -17.28 -14.91
N PRO A 156 1.80 -18.13 -13.94
CA PRO A 156 2.55 -19.36 -14.19
C PRO A 156 1.95 -20.26 -15.28
N VAL A 157 0.62 -20.31 -15.40
CA VAL A 157 -0.10 -21.15 -16.36
C VAL A 157 0.13 -20.67 -17.79
N THR A 158 0.35 -19.37 -18.00
CA THR A 158 0.50 -18.77 -19.34
C THR A 158 1.94 -18.39 -19.71
N ALA A 159 2.88 -18.51 -18.77
CA ALA A 159 4.27 -18.11 -18.95
C ALA A 159 5.05 -18.97 -19.97
N GLY A 160 4.81 -20.29 -19.98
CA GLY A 160 5.47 -21.27 -20.86
C GLY A 160 6.93 -21.58 -20.45
N ASP A 161 7.61 -22.40 -21.26
CA ASP A 161 8.90 -23.02 -20.90
C ASP A 161 10.11 -22.59 -21.77
N VAL A 162 9.96 -21.53 -22.57
CA VAL A 162 11.05 -21.09 -23.47
C VAL A 162 12.14 -20.39 -22.65
N PRO A 163 13.42 -20.80 -22.72
CA PRO A 163 14.50 -20.10 -22.03
C PRO A 163 14.56 -18.62 -22.42
N LEU A 164 14.68 -17.76 -21.42
CA LEU A 164 14.66 -16.30 -21.57
C LEU A 164 16.03 -15.71 -21.88
N TYR A 165 17.10 -16.33 -21.37
CA TYR A 165 18.42 -15.72 -21.32
C TYR A 165 19.48 -16.57 -21.97
N ARG A 166 20.63 -15.94 -22.23
CA ARG A 166 21.88 -16.60 -22.60
C ARG A 166 22.98 -16.03 -21.74
N LEU A 167 23.78 -16.89 -21.11
CA LEU A 167 24.95 -16.44 -20.34
C LEU A 167 25.97 -15.84 -21.32
N ARG A 168 26.14 -14.52 -21.31
CA ARG A 168 27.02 -13.82 -22.26
C ARG A 168 28.45 -13.73 -21.78
N ARG A 169 28.66 -13.75 -20.45
CA ARG A 169 29.98 -13.58 -19.86
C ARG A 169 30.10 -14.21 -18.47
N ALA A 170 31.25 -14.83 -18.24
CA ALA A 170 31.72 -15.29 -16.92
C ALA A 170 33.26 -15.29 -16.95
N ASP A 171 33.88 -14.18 -16.54
CA ASP A 171 35.34 -14.03 -16.53
C ASP A 171 35.86 -13.64 -15.15
N LEU A 172 37.05 -14.09 -14.79
CA LEU A 172 37.89 -13.45 -13.78
C LEU A 172 38.73 -12.35 -14.44
N ALA A 173 38.81 -11.16 -13.83
CA ALA A 173 39.51 -10.03 -14.43
C ALA A 173 40.26 -9.17 -13.42
N VAL A 174 41.35 -8.55 -13.88
CA VAL A 174 42.03 -7.49 -13.13
C VAL A 174 41.35 -6.17 -13.44
N ARG A 175 40.95 -5.42 -12.41
CA ARG A 175 40.51 -4.03 -12.57
C ARG A 175 41.72 -3.10 -12.52
N ASP A 176 41.84 -2.23 -13.51
CA ASP A 176 42.82 -1.15 -13.49
C ASP A 176 42.26 0.06 -12.74
N GLU A 177 42.84 0.37 -11.58
CA GLU A 177 42.30 1.40 -10.67
C GLU A 177 42.46 2.81 -11.24
N ASP A 178 43.56 3.12 -11.93
CA ASP A 178 43.74 4.44 -12.53
C ASP A 178 42.75 4.67 -13.68
N VAL A 179 42.48 3.63 -14.48
CA VAL A 179 41.43 3.70 -15.52
C VAL A 179 40.05 3.84 -14.89
N TRP A 180 39.75 3.07 -13.83
CA TRP A 180 38.49 3.17 -13.09
C TRP A 180 38.25 4.59 -12.58
N GLN A 181 39.24 5.19 -11.92
CA GLN A 181 39.12 6.54 -11.39
C GLN A 181 39.03 7.59 -12.51
N LEU A 182 39.79 7.43 -13.61
CA LEU A 182 39.71 8.33 -14.77
C LEU A 182 38.32 8.29 -15.44
N ILE A 183 37.70 7.12 -15.54
CA ILE A 183 36.32 7.00 -16.05
C ILE A 183 35.37 7.89 -15.25
N HIS A 184 35.45 7.85 -13.92
CA HIS A 184 34.56 8.64 -13.05
C HIS A 184 34.93 10.12 -13.04
N ASP A 185 36.21 10.47 -13.16
CA ASP A 185 36.68 11.85 -13.33
C ASP A 185 36.08 12.46 -14.61
N VAL A 186 36.13 11.72 -15.72
CA VAL A 186 35.54 12.12 -17.01
C VAL A 186 34.01 12.17 -16.95
N GLU A 187 33.35 11.16 -16.38
CA GLU A 187 31.88 11.12 -16.30
C GLU A 187 31.31 12.27 -15.46
N ALA A 188 31.93 12.59 -14.32
CA ALA A 188 31.48 13.70 -13.47
C ALA A 188 31.61 15.05 -14.19
N LEU A 189 32.75 15.28 -14.84
CA LEU A 189 33.02 16.53 -15.57
C LEU A 189 32.20 16.65 -16.86
N ASP A 190 32.07 15.58 -17.66
CA ASP A 190 31.24 15.59 -18.87
C ASP A 190 29.76 15.80 -18.52
N GLY A 191 29.27 15.12 -17.48
CA GLY A 191 27.91 15.32 -16.95
C GLY A 191 27.66 16.75 -16.48
N LEU A 192 28.61 17.33 -15.74
CA LEU A 192 28.53 18.73 -15.30
C LEU A 192 28.57 19.70 -16.50
N MET A 193 29.53 19.52 -17.41
CA MET A 193 29.68 20.35 -18.62
C MET A 193 28.38 20.40 -19.43
N ARG A 194 27.70 19.26 -19.59
CA ARG A 194 26.43 19.17 -20.31
C ARG A 194 25.28 19.85 -19.58
N ALA A 195 25.28 19.82 -18.24
CA ALA A 195 24.27 20.45 -17.40
C ALA A 195 24.44 21.98 -17.30
N LEU A 196 25.66 22.50 -17.46
CA LEU A 196 25.93 23.94 -17.40
C LEU A 196 25.44 24.68 -18.66
N PRO A 197 24.91 25.91 -18.53
CA PRO A 197 24.60 26.77 -19.67
C PRO A 197 25.78 26.93 -20.65
N ARG A 198 25.48 27.05 -21.95
CA ARG A 198 26.48 27.04 -23.06
C ARG A 198 27.43 28.25 -23.00
N GLU A 199 26.94 29.34 -22.45
CA GLU A 199 27.60 30.64 -22.34
C GLU A 199 28.52 30.75 -21.12
N LEU A 200 28.44 29.83 -20.15
CA LEU A 200 29.27 29.89 -18.95
C LEU A 200 30.73 29.50 -19.26
N PRO A 201 31.73 30.34 -18.92
CA PRO A 201 33.14 30.00 -19.12
C PRO A 201 33.57 28.67 -18.51
N ARG A 202 32.97 28.32 -17.36
CA ARG A 202 33.22 27.06 -16.66
C ARG A 202 32.99 25.83 -17.55
N ARG A 203 31.95 25.85 -18.39
CA ARG A 203 31.68 24.76 -19.34
C ARG A 203 32.83 24.56 -20.33
N HIS A 204 33.36 25.66 -20.87
CA HIS A 204 34.45 25.64 -21.84
C HIS A 204 35.79 25.23 -21.23
N GLU A 205 36.05 25.65 -19.99
CA GLU A 205 37.21 25.21 -19.21
C GLU A 205 37.18 23.69 -18.99
N ILE A 206 36.02 23.15 -18.60
CA ILE A 206 35.85 21.70 -18.43
C ILE A 206 36.07 20.97 -19.75
N LEU A 207 35.47 21.43 -20.86
CA LEU A 207 35.65 20.83 -22.17
C LEU A 207 37.13 20.80 -22.58
N ALA A 208 37.85 21.90 -22.42
CA ALA A 208 39.27 21.97 -22.75
C ALA A 208 40.12 20.98 -21.93
N ALA A 209 39.86 20.88 -20.62
CA ALA A 209 40.55 19.92 -19.76
C ALA A 209 40.23 18.46 -20.13
N LEU A 210 38.98 18.17 -20.50
CA LEU A 210 38.57 16.85 -20.99
C LEU A 210 39.25 16.50 -22.32
N GLU A 211 39.36 17.46 -23.25
CA GLU A 211 40.09 17.28 -24.50
C GLU A 211 41.58 17.01 -24.25
N GLU A 212 42.21 17.76 -23.37
CA GLU A 212 43.62 17.59 -22.99
C GLU A 212 43.87 16.23 -22.29
N ALA A 213 42.96 15.82 -21.40
CA ALA A 213 43.02 14.50 -20.78
C ALA A 213 42.88 13.38 -21.82
N ALA A 214 41.99 13.54 -22.81
CA ALA A 214 41.84 12.59 -23.91
C ALA A 214 43.08 12.55 -24.82
N ASP A 215 43.75 13.68 -25.04
CA ASP A 215 45.03 13.77 -25.76
C ASP A 215 46.21 13.14 -24.98
N THR A 216 46.14 13.20 -23.64
CA THR A 216 47.18 12.65 -22.75
C THR A 216 47.15 11.12 -22.67
N VAL A 217 45.98 10.51 -22.85
CA VAL A 217 45.86 9.05 -22.87
C VAL A 217 46.37 8.47 -24.19
N ASP A 218 47.44 7.68 -24.11
CA ASP A 218 47.90 6.89 -25.26
C ASP A 218 46.90 5.75 -25.52
N PRO A 219 46.22 5.72 -26.69
CA PRO A 219 45.26 4.66 -27.02
C PRO A 219 45.86 3.25 -26.99
N ARG A 220 47.18 3.11 -27.09
CA ARG A 220 47.90 1.81 -27.02
C ARG A 220 48.36 1.46 -25.61
N ALA A 221 48.23 2.37 -24.64
CA ALA A 221 48.75 2.22 -23.29
C ALA A 221 47.86 2.91 -22.25
N VAL A 222 46.54 2.77 -22.39
CA VAL A 222 45.54 3.48 -21.57
C VAL A 222 45.82 3.36 -20.07
N GLY A 223 45.97 2.14 -19.53
CA GLY A 223 46.26 1.95 -18.10
C GLY A 223 47.57 2.60 -17.62
N ARG A 224 48.61 2.67 -18.46
CA ARG A 224 49.89 3.30 -18.10
C ARG A 224 49.84 4.84 -18.12
N THR A 225 48.88 5.41 -18.84
CA THR A 225 48.75 6.87 -19.04
C THR A 225 47.54 7.46 -18.33
N ALA A 226 46.66 6.64 -17.74
CA ALA A 226 45.47 7.07 -17.04
C ALA A 226 45.78 8.02 -15.89
N ALA A 227 46.78 7.72 -15.05
CA ALA A 227 47.20 8.59 -13.96
C ALA A 227 47.64 10.00 -14.42
N ALA A 228 48.29 10.10 -15.58
CA ALA A 228 48.70 11.38 -16.16
C ALA A 228 47.47 12.20 -16.62
N ALA A 229 46.50 11.56 -17.28
CA ALA A 229 45.25 12.21 -17.66
C ALA A 229 44.43 12.65 -16.44
N ARG A 230 44.43 11.87 -15.34
CA ARG A 230 43.81 12.29 -14.08
C ARG A 230 44.48 13.52 -13.48
N ALA A 231 45.81 13.62 -13.57
CA ALA A 231 46.54 14.81 -13.11
C ALA A 231 46.15 16.07 -13.89
N VAL A 232 45.78 15.95 -15.18
CA VAL A 232 45.22 17.06 -15.99
C VAL A 232 43.83 17.48 -15.47
N LEU A 233 42.97 16.53 -15.10
CA LEU A 233 41.61 16.83 -14.62
C LEU A 233 41.57 17.31 -13.16
N ALA A 234 42.58 16.97 -12.35
CA ALA A 234 42.60 17.25 -10.91
C ALA A 234 42.37 18.74 -10.54
N PRO A 235 43.01 19.73 -11.19
CA PRO A 235 42.76 21.14 -10.87
C PRO A 235 41.32 21.59 -11.15
N VAL A 236 40.67 21.02 -12.17
CA VAL A 236 39.29 21.34 -12.53
C VAL A 236 38.32 20.73 -11.51
N LEU A 237 38.58 19.51 -11.07
CA LEU A 237 37.79 18.80 -10.05
C LEU A 237 37.94 19.40 -8.64
N ALA A 238 39.10 19.95 -8.29
CA ALA A 238 39.38 20.45 -6.95
C ALA A 238 38.75 21.82 -6.63
N ARG A 239 38.07 22.46 -7.59
CA ARG A 239 37.43 23.77 -7.39
C ARG A 239 36.12 23.61 -6.60
N PRO A 240 35.97 24.26 -5.43
CA PRO A 240 34.81 24.08 -4.56
C PRO A 240 33.54 24.70 -5.15
N ALA A 241 32.37 24.18 -4.77
CA ALA A 241 31.09 24.76 -5.15
C ALA A 241 30.91 26.14 -4.49
N HIS A 242 30.22 27.05 -5.19
CA HIS A 242 29.90 28.38 -4.68
C HIS A 242 29.23 28.32 -3.29
N ASP A 243 29.44 29.34 -2.46
CA ASP A 243 28.85 29.38 -1.11
C ASP A 243 27.32 29.34 -1.09
N SER A 244 26.69 29.81 -2.17
CA SER A 244 25.23 29.77 -2.36
C SER A 244 24.74 28.51 -3.07
N ALA A 245 25.59 27.51 -3.29
CA ALA A 245 25.20 26.27 -3.96
C ALA A 245 24.16 25.51 -3.13
N HIS A 246 23.13 25.00 -3.80
CA HIS A 246 22.14 24.13 -3.17
C HIS A 246 22.81 22.83 -2.69
N THR A 247 22.40 22.35 -1.52
CA THR A 247 22.90 21.10 -0.92
C THR A 247 21.85 20.00 -1.04
N LEU A 248 22.14 18.99 -1.85
CA LEU A 248 21.36 17.78 -1.94
C LEU A 248 21.83 16.80 -0.85
N THR A 249 20.98 16.58 0.14
CA THR A 249 21.19 15.47 1.09
C THR A 249 20.85 14.17 0.37
N ALA A 250 21.89 13.44 -0.04
CA ALA A 250 21.76 12.20 -0.79
C ALA A 250 21.67 11.01 0.17
N VAL A 251 20.62 10.19 0.04
CA VAL A 251 20.42 8.98 0.83
C VAL A 251 20.40 7.78 -0.10
N GLY A 252 21.24 6.78 0.15
CA GLY A 252 21.22 5.54 -0.63
C GLY A 252 19.91 4.81 -0.36
N HIS A 253 19.14 4.50 -1.39
CA HIS A 253 17.81 3.92 -1.28
C HIS A 253 17.65 2.78 -2.27
N ALA A 254 16.94 1.74 -1.84
CA ALA A 254 16.41 0.73 -2.73
C ALA A 254 14.90 0.64 -2.53
N HIS A 255 14.15 1.18 -3.48
CA HIS A 255 12.71 0.93 -3.57
C HIS A 255 12.51 -0.52 -3.98
N ILE A 256 11.79 -1.31 -3.18
CA ILE A 256 11.48 -2.72 -3.47
C ILE A 256 9.99 -2.92 -3.22
N ASP A 257 9.22 -3.20 -4.27
CA ASP A 257 7.80 -3.51 -4.12
C ASP A 257 7.63 -4.89 -3.48
N SER A 258 6.75 -5.00 -2.46
CA SER A 258 6.54 -6.29 -1.76
C SER A 258 6.00 -7.37 -2.70
N ALA A 259 5.19 -6.95 -3.68
CA ALA A 259 4.89 -7.67 -4.91
C ALA A 259 4.34 -6.66 -5.92
N TRP A 260 4.62 -6.85 -7.21
CA TRP A 260 4.09 -5.99 -8.28
C TRP A 260 4.02 -6.74 -9.61
N LEU A 261 5.07 -6.61 -10.42
CA LEU A 261 5.24 -7.37 -11.67
C LEU A 261 5.95 -8.71 -11.44
N TRP A 262 6.10 -9.10 -10.19
CA TRP A 262 6.66 -10.36 -9.71
C TRP A 262 5.93 -10.79 -8.42
N PRO A 263 5.87 -12.10 -8.11
CA PRO A 263 5.25 -12.61 -6.89
C PRO A 263 6.09 -12.34 -5.64
N VAL A 264 5.46 -12.44 -4.45
CA VAL A 264 6.11 -12.18 -3.14
C VAL A 264 7.39 -12.99 -2.96
N ARG A 265 7.40 -14.25 -3.41
CA ARG A 265 8.58 -15.14 -3.32
C ARG A 265 9.82 -14.59 -4.03
N GLU A 266 9.64 -13.80 -5.10
CA GLU A 266 10.76 -13.17 -5.79
C GLU A 266 11.25 -11.95 -5.01
N THR A 267 10.35 -11.21 -4.36
CA THR A 267 10.73 -10.10 -3.47
C THR A 267 11.64 -10.54 -2.33
N VAL A 268 11.38 -11.70 -1.71
CA VAL A 268 12.27 -12.27 -0.68
C VAL A 268 13.72 -12.36 -1.20
N ARG A 269 13.89 -12.79 -2.46
CA ARG A 269 15.20 -12.91 -3.12
C ARG A 269 15.74 -11.54 -3.55
N LYS A 270 14.88 -10.62 -3.98
CA LYS A 270 15.24 -9.22 -4.25
C LYS A 270 15.85 -8.55 -3.02
N CYS A 271 15.20 -8.68 -1.86
CA CYS A 271 15.72 -8.19 -0.58
C CYS A 271 17.11 -8.76 -0.30
N ALA A 272 17.31 -10.07 -0.46
CA ALA A 272 18.60 -10.71 -0.24
C ALA A 272 19.71 -10.15 -1.15
N ARG A 273 19.44 -10.00 -2.45
CA ARG A 273 20.37 -9.41 -3.44
C ARG A 273 20.74 -7.98 -3.10
N THR A 274 19.74 -7.16 -2.85
CA THR A 274 19.89 -5.73 -2.65
C THR A 274 20.56 -5.43 -1.33
N PHE A 275 20.11 -6.06 -0.24
CA PHE A 275 20.68 -5.83 1.08
C PHE A 275 22.10 -6.38 1.20
N SER A 276 22.44 -7.50 0.56
CA SER A 276 23.82 -7.99 0.51
C SER A 276 24.74 -6.98 -0.18
N THR A 277 24.28 -6.40 -1.29
CA THR A 277 25.01 -5.36 -2.03
C THR A 277 25.18 -4.10 -1.19
N MET A 278 24.11 -3.58 -0.60
CA MET A 278 24.14 -2.37 0.22
C MET A 278 25.03 -2.55 1.45
N ALA A 279 24.97 -3.69 2.13
CA ALA A 279 25.86 -4.00 3.25
C ALA A 279 27.33 -4.07 2.82
N ALA A 280 27.63 -4.67 1.67
CA ALA A 280 28.99 -4.69 1.12
C ALA A 280 29.50 -3.30 0.74
N LEU A 281 28.62 -2.44 0.20
CA LEU A 281 28.97 -1.06 -0.10
C LEU A 281 29.19 -0.23 1.16
N ALA A 282 28.42 -0.44 2.24
CA ALA A 282 28.62 0.24 3.50
C ALA A 282 30.00 -0.09 4.14
N GLU A 283 30.49 -1.32 3.94
CA GLU A 283 31.84 -1.72 4.37
C GLU A 283 32.94 -1.06 3.49
N GLU A 284 32.72 -0.93 2.18
CA GLU A 284 33.70 -0.35 1.23
C GLU A 284 33.70 1.20 1.22
N TYR A 285 32.56 1.83 1.51
CA TYR A 285 32.35 3.28 1.51
C TYR A 285 31.78 3.73 2.87
N PRO A 286 32.63 4.00 3.88
CA PRO A 286 32.19 4.33 5.24
C PRO A 286 31.37 5.61 5.38
N GLU A 287 31.34 6.48 4.37
CA GLU A 287 30.49 7.66 4.32
C GLU A 287 29.07 7.39 3.80
N LEU A 288 28.82 6.21 3.22
CA LEU A 288 27.51 5.83 2.70
C LEU A 288 26.51 5.66 3.84
N VAL A 289 25.35 6.28 3.70
CA VAL A 289 24.17 5.98 4.51
C VAL A 289 23.08 5.46 3.59
N VAL A 290 22.64 4.23 3.86
CA VAL A 290 21.54 3.60 3.15
C VAL A 290 20.26 3.53 3.97
N THR A 291 19.12 3.43 3.30
CA THR A 291 17.81 3.19 3.90
C THR A 291 16.98 2.19 3.09
N ALA A 292 16.14 1.45 3.81
CA ALA A 292 15.02 0.67 3.28
C ALA A 292 13.85 0.76 4.29
N SER A 293 12.62 0.75 3.79
CA SER A 293 11.42 1.24 4.46
C SER A 293 10.57 0.18 5.18
N SER A 294 10.42 -1.01 4.58
CA SER A 294 9.44 -2.01 5.02
C SER A 294 10.03 -2.99 6.02
N ALA A 295 9.51 -3.03 7.26
CA ALA A 295 9.97 -3.99 8.28
C ALA A 295 9.83 -5.45 7.83
N GLN A 296 8.83 -5.77 7.01
CA GLN A 296 8.61 -7.09 6.42
C GLN A 296 9.82 -7.57 5.59
N HIS A 297 10.52 -6.68 4.88
CA HIS A 297 11.70 -7.04 4.09
C HIS A 297 12.88 -7.46 4.98
N TYR A 298 13.05 -6.75 6.10
CA TYR A 298 14.04 -7.13 7.11
C TYR A 298 13.64 -8.44 7.81
N ALA A 299 12.36 -8.64 8.10
CA ALA A 299 11.86 -9.88 8.67
C ALA A 299 12.13 -11.10 7.77
N TRP A 300 11.86 -10.97 6.46
CA TRP A 300 12.21 -11.99 5.47
C TRP A 300 13.72 -12.23 5.38
N THR A 301 14.52 -11.16 5.42
CA THR A 301 15.98 -11.29 5.40
C THR A 301 16.50 -12.01 6.64
N ARG A 302 15.95 -11.71 7.82
CA ARG A 302 16.28 -12.42 9.07
C ARG A 302 15.92 -13.90 9.00
N GLU A 303 14.74 -14.22 8.45
CA GLU A 303 14.24 -15.59 8.35
C GLU A 303 15.01 -16.43 7.32
N HIS A 304 15.23 -15.88 6.12
CA HIS A 304 15.75 -16.64 4.98
C HIS A 304 17.26 -16.44 4.74
N HIS A 305 17.84 -15.32 5.18
CA HIS A 305 19.24 -14.93 4.92
C HIS A 305 19.93 -14.32 6.17
N PRO A 306 20.06 -15.08 7.27
CA PRO A 306 20.53 -14.54 8.56
C PRO A 306 21.93 -13.91 8.52
N HIS A 307 22.83 -14.39 7.64
CA HIS A 307 24.15 -13.76 7.44
C HIS A 307 24.05 -12.33 6.91
N VAL A 308 23.12 -12.07 5.99
CA VAL A 308 22.86 -10.72 5.46
C VAL A 308 22.26 -9.85 6.55
N TYR A 309 21.34 -10.43 7.33
CA TYR A 309 20.70 -9.74 8.45
C TYR A 309 21.71 -9.26 9.52
N GLU A 310 22.68 -10.10 9.89
CA GLU A 310 23.73 -9.68 10.85
C GLU A 310 24.63 -8.57 10.29
N ARG A 311 24.89 -8.56 8.97
CA ARG A 311 25.61 -7.43 8.33
C ARG A 311 24.80 -6.15 8.35
N ILE A 312 23.48 -6.23 8.16
CA ILE A 312 22.56 -5.09 8.33
C ILE A 312 22.63 -4.59 9.77
N ARG A 313 22.50 -5.46 10.77
CA ARG A 313 22.58 -5.07 12.20
C ARG A 313 23.89 -4.34 12.52
N LYS A 314 25.01 -4.86 12.00
CA LYS A 314 26.31 -4.20 12.11
C LYS A 314 26.30 -2.81 11.45
N ALA A 315 25.83 -2.70 10.21
CA ALA A 315 25.79 -1.42 9.49
C ALA A 315 24.86 -0.39 10.15
N VAL A 316 23.78 -0.84 10.82
CA VAL A 316 22.93 0.02 11.66
C VAL A 316 23.70 0.53 12.86
N ALA A 317 24.41 -0.35 13.58
CA ALA A 317 25.23 0.02 14.72
C ALA A 317 26.38 0.98 14.35
N ASP A 318 26.95 0.83 13.15
CA ASP A 318 28.00 1.71 12.62
C ASP A 318 27.46 3.06 12.10
N GLY A 319 26.14 3.20 11.93
CA GLY A 319 25.49 4.41 11.41
C GLY A 319 25.47 4.53 9.89
N ASN A 320 25.89 3.48 9.17
CA ASN A 320 25.84 3.40 7.71
C ASN A 320 24.49 2.91 7.16
N TRP A 321 23.62 2.41 8.03
CA TRP A 321 22.28 1.97 7.67
C TRP A 321 21.26 2.64 8.58
N ALA A 322 20.34 3.40 8.01
CA ALA A 322 19.28 4.10 8.71
C ALA A 322 17.94 3.55 8.26
N PRO A 323 17.34 2.58 8.99
CA PRO A 323 15.98 2.13 8.69
C PRO A 323 15.02 3.32 8.66
N ALA A 324 14.07 3.34 7.73
CA ALA A 324 13.04 4.39 7.62
C ALA A 324 11.65 3.78 7.46
N GLY A 325 10.62 4.58 7.19
CA GLY A 325 9.26 4.09 6.94
C GLY A 325 8.45 3.94 8.22
N GLY A 326 8.95 3.15 9.17
CA GLY A 326 8.28 2.86 10.44
C GLY A 326 7.03 1.99 10.31
N MET A 327 6.71 1.51 9.10
CA MET A 327 5.57 0.66 8.80
C MET A 327 5.99 -0.79 8.55
N TRP A 328 5.05 -1.73 8.66
CA TRP A 328 5.29 -3.14 8.37
C TRP A 328 5.62 -3.35 6.88
N VAL A 329 4.83 -2.74 6.00
CA VAL A 329 5.15 -2.55 4.57
C VAL A 329 4.92 -1.09 4.19
N GLU A 330 5.46 -0.67 3.04
CA GLU A 330 4.96 0.54 2.34
C GLU A 330 3.53 0.31 1.87
N ALA A 331 2.58 0.53 2.78
CA ALA A 331 1.17 0.31 2.51
C ALA A 331 0.58 1.43 1.66
N ASP A 332 -0.50 1.10 0.95
CA ASP A 332 -1.42 2.14 0.46
C ASP A 332 -1.93 2.96 1.66
N ALA A 333 -2.05 4.28 1.50
CA ALA A 333 -2.42 5.19 2.59
C ALA A 333 -3.85 5.73 2.50
N GLU A 334 -4.66 5.21 1.58
CA GLU A 334 -6.05 5.60 1.36
C GLU A 334 -7.03 4.45 1.63
N LEU A 335 -6.72 3.23 1.16
CA LEU A 335 -7.61 2.07 1.18
C LEU A 335 -7.63 1.29 2.50
N PRO A 336 -6.51 1.05 3.21
CA PRO A 336 -6.54 0.34 4.48
C PRO A 336 -7.37 1.07 5.54
N GLY A 337 -8.07 0.31 6.38
CA GLY A 337 -8.81 0.85 7.52
C GLY A 337 -7.92 1.61 8.51
N GLY A 338 -8.53 2.45 9.36
CA GLY A 338 -7.79 3.25 10.35
C GLY A 338 -6.95 2.41 11.30
N GLU A 339 -7.53 1.33 11.85
CA GLU A 339 -6.80 0.40 12.71
C GLU A 339 -5.75 -0.41 11.92
N ALA A 340 -5.95 -0.67 10.62
CA ALA A 340 -4.92 -1.32 9.82
C ALA A 340 -3.68 -0.43 9.65
N LEU A 341 -3.85 0.88 9.38
CA LEU A 341 -2.72 1.84 9.35
C LEU A 341 -2.04 1.98 10.70
N VAL A 342 -2.80 1.94 11.81
CA VAL A 342 -2.22 1.81 13.15
C VAL A 342 -1.30 0.59 13.20
N ARG A 343 -1.77 -0.59 12.78
CA ARG A 343 -1.00 -1.84 12.88
C ARG A 343 0.20 -1.86 11.96
N GLN A 344 0.15 -1.19 10.81
CA GLN A 344 1.34 -0.94 9.98
C GLN A 344 2.43 -0.28 10.83
N PHE A 345 2.12 0.81 11.54
CA PHE A 345 3.10 1.49 12.40
C PHE A 345 3.50 0.68 13.63
N VAL A 346 2.54 0.09 14.34
CA VAL A 346 2.83 -0.65 15.58
C VAL A 346 3.77 -1.82 15.31
N LEU A 347 3.48 -2.63 14.28
CA LEU A 347 4.32 -3.78 13.96
C LEU A 347 5.65 -3.35 13.31
N GLY A 348 5.64 -2.32 12.47
CA GLY A 348 6.85 -1.78 11.84
C GLY A 348 7.83 -1.20 12.85
N ARG A 349 7.39 -0.24 13.67
CA ARG A 349 8.25 0.44 14.66
C ARG A 349 8.75 -0.50 15.74
N ARG A 350 7.90 -1.42 16.25
CA ARG A 350 8.38 -2.42 17.22
C ARG A 350 9.43 -3.33 16.61
N PHE A 351 9.24 -3.80 15.38
CA PHE A 351 10.27 -4.58 14.71
C PHE A 351 11.61 -3.81 14.63
N PHE A 352 11.61 -2.55 14.18
CA PHE A 352 12.83 -1.76 14.11
C PHE A 352 13.48 -1.52 15.48
N ARG A 353 12.68 -1.22 16.51
CA ARG A 353 13.15 -0.99 17.88
C ARG A 353 13.73 -2.25 18.48
N ASP A 354 12.99 -3.35 18.45
CA ASP A 354 13.30 -4.58 19.18
C ASP A 354 14.43 -5.37 18.50
N GLU A 355 14.47 -5.36 17.17
CA GLU A 355 15.42 -6.18 16.40
C GLU A 355 16.68 -5.43 15.96
N LEU A 356 16.54 -4.13 15.66
CA LEU A 356 17.62 -3.30 15.12
C LEU A 356 18.07 -2.20 16.08
N GLY A 357 17.38 -1.98 17.20
CA GLY A 357 17.68 -0.89 18.14
C GLY A 357 17.50 0.49 17.52
N ALA A 358 16.74 0.58 16.42
CA ALA A 358 16.57 1.79 15.64
C ALA A 358 15.18 2.40 15.89
N ASP A 359 15.14 3.70 16.15
CA ASP A 359 13.89 4.44 16.25
C ASP A 359 13.63 5.23 14.96
N THR A 360 12.53 4.92 14.28
CA THR A 360 12.16 5.52 13.00
C THR A 360 11.17 6.66 13.22
N ASP A 361 11.66 7.90 13.14
CA ASP A 361 10.87 9.13 13.30
C ASP A 361 10.47 9.79 11.98
N VAL A 362 10.85 9.20 10.84
CA VAL A 362 10.50 9.65 9.49
C VAL A 362 9.74 8.54 8.76
N VAL A 363 8.50 8.85 8.36
CA VAL A 363 7.73 8.02 7.43
C VAL A 363 8.29 8.19 6.03
N TRP A 364 8.46 7.08 5.32
CA TRP A 364 9.09 7.03 4.00
C TRP A 364 8.15 6.28 3.05
N LEU A 365 7.42 7.04 2.23
CA LEU A 365 6.42 6.53 1.28
C LEU A 365 6.69 7.13 -0.11
N PRO A 366 7.81 6.75 -0.75
CA PRO A 366 8.24 7.34 -2.02
C PRO A 366 7.28 7.00 -3.17
N ASP A 367 6.45 5.96 -3.01
CA ASP A 367 5.50 5.52 -4.03
C ASP A 367 4.02 5.46 -3.60
N ALA A 368 3.63 6.27 -2.61
CA ALA A 368 2.22 6.39 -2.31
C ALA A 368 1.47 7.03 -3.51
N ALA A 369 0.34 6.41 -3.89
CA ALA A 369 -0.56 6.96 -4.91
C ALA A 369 -1.35 8.18 -4.40
N GLY A 370 -1.68 8.17 -3.12
CA GLY A 370 -2.33 9.24 -2.37
C GLY A 370 -2.16 8.99 -0.88
N VAL A 371 -2.40 10.02 -0.06
CA VAL A 371 -2.32 9.92 1.39
C VAL A 371 -3.51 10.66 2.01
N SER A 372 -4.27 9.94 2.85
CA SER A 372 -5.50 10.48 3.44
C SER A 372 -5.23 11.65 4.39
N ALA A 373 -6.23 12.52 4.56
CA ALA A 373 -6.14 13.65 5.48
C ALA A 373 -6.12 13.24 6.97
N ALA A 374 -6.35 11.97 7.30
CA ALA A 374 -6.22 11.46 8.66
C ALA A 374 -4.78 11.05 9.02
N PHE A 375 -3.95 10.81 8.00
CA PHE A 375 -2.60 10.29 8.15
C PHE A 375 -1.68 11.13 9.07
N PRO A 376 -1.70 12.49 9.05
CA PRO A 376 -0.85 13.29 9.94
C PRO A 376 -1.03 12.94 11.42
N GLN A 377 -2.28 12.75 11.85
CA GLN A 377 -2.59 12.39 13.23
C GLN A 377 -2.14 10.96 13.54
N ILE A 378 -2.43 10.00 12.66
CA ILE A 378 -2.03 8.60 12.85
C ILE A 378 -0.51 8.49 12.94
N ALA A 379 0.23 9.11 12.02
CA ALA A 379 1.68 9.10 12.00
C ALA A 379 2.27 9.79 13.25
N ALA A 380 1.74 10.95 13.65
CA ALA A 380 2.21 11.65 14.85
C ALA A 380 1.94 10.87 16.14
N LEU A 381 0.77 10.26 16.29
CA LEU A 381 0.45 9.40 17.43
C LEU A 381 1.24 8.08 17.39
N ALA A 382 1.69 7.66 16.21
CA ALA A 382 2.66 6.60 16.04
C ALA A 382 4.11 7.07 16.27
N GLY A 383 4.34 8.31 16.69
CA GLY A 383 5.65 8.88 17.03
C GLY A 383 6.48 9.40 15.86
N ALA A 384 5.94 9.46 14.64
CA ALA A 384 6.60 10.07 13.51
C ALA A 384 6.63 11.60 13.63
N ARG A 385 7.72 12.21 13.15
CA ARG A 385 7.96 13.66 13.12
C ARG A 385 7.90 14.23 11.72
N GLY A 386 8.19 13.42 10.71
CA GLY A 386 8.07 13.85 9.33
C GLY A 386 7.69 12.75 8.34
N LEU A 387 7.36 13.19 7.14
CA LEU A 387 7.01 12.36 5.99
C LEU A 387 7.89 12.74 4.80
N LEU A 388 8.53 11.74 4.19
CA LEU A 388 9.07 11.85 2.84
C LEU A 388 8.15 11.12 1.86
N THR A 389 7.76 11.81 0.80
CA THR A 389 7.11 11.21 -0.36
C THR A 389 7.56 11.92 -1.65
N ARG A 390 7.03 11.52 -2.81
CA ARG A 390 7.37 12.12 -4.11
C ARG A 390 6.51 13.33 -4.42
N ARG A 391 6.95 14.14 -5.39
CA ARG A 391 6.12 15.24 -5.90
C ARG A 391 5.00 14.70 -6.81
N PRO A 392 3.76 15.20 -6.71
CA PRO A 392 2.67 14.73 -7.56
C PRO A 392 2.87 15.05 -9.04
N ASP A 393 2.41 14.15 -9.90
CA ASP A 393 2.51 14.30 -11.35
C ASP A 393 1.69 15.50 -11.87
N GLY A 394 2.16 16.12 -12.95
CA GLY A 394 1.40 17.13 -13.68
C GLY A 394 1.07 18.40 -12.88
N GLY A 395 1.76 18.64 -11.75
CA GLY A 395 1.58 19.86 -10.94
C GLY A 395 0.29 19.88 -10.12
N ARG A 396 -0.36 18.73 -9.88
CA ARG A 396 -1.60 18.61 -9.09
C ARG A 396 -1.39 18.78 -7.57
N GLY A 397 -0.13 18.75 -7.13
CA GLY A 397 0.25 18.78 -5.73
C GLY A 397 0.38 20.17 -5.11
N PRO A 398 0.81 20.22 -3.83
CA PRO A 398 1.18 21.46 -3.16
C PRO A 398 2.24 22.25 -3.95
N ALA A 399 2.18 23.58 -3.86
CA ALA A 399 3.14 24.47 -4.52
C ALA A 399 4.57 24.33 -3.96
N HIS A 400 4.71 23.76 -2.77
CA HIS A 400 5.93 23.66 -1.98
C HIS A 400 6.42 22.21 -1.89
N HIS A 401 7.73 22.01 -1.81
CA HIS A 401 8.32 20.70 -1.50
C HIS A 401 8.41 20.49 0.02
N THR A 402 8.63 21.55 0.80
CA THR A 402 8.79 21.48 2.26
C THR A 402 7.70 22.28 2.95
N PHE A 403 6.86 21.61 3.74
CA PHE A 403 5.69 22.24 4.37
C PHE A 403 5.24 21.53 5.66
N ARG A 404 4.37 22.17 6.44
CA ARG A 404 3.60 21.54 7.52
C ARG A 404 2.28 21.04 6.94
N TRP A 405 2.06 19.73 7.01
CA TRP A 405 0.83 19.10 6.55
C TRP A 405 -0.17 18.94 7.70
N GLU A 406 -1.29 19.64 7.64
CA GLU A 406 -2.37 19.60 8.63
C GLU A 406 -3.43 18.56 8.25
N GLY A 407 -3.68 17.62 9.16
CA GLY A 407 -4.74 16.62 9.05
C GLY A 407 -6.11 17.12 9.48
N ILE A 408 -7.12 16.25 9.39
CA ILE A 408 -8.54 16.60 9.67
C ILE A 408 -8.79 17.09 11.11
N ASP A 409 -7.96 16.69 12.08
CA ASP A 409 -8.08 17.08 13.49
C ASP A 409 -7.25 18.34 13.85
N GLY A 410 -6.46 18.85 12.90
CA GLY A 410 -5.52 19.94 13.10
C GLY A 410 -4.12 19.52 13.54
N THR A 411 -3.83 18.22 13.66
CA THR A 411 -2.45 17.75 13.88
C THR A 411 -1.60 18.03 12.64
N THR A 412 -0.36 18.49 12.84
CA THR A 412 0.55 18.82 11.74
C THR A 412 1.76 17.89 11.70
N LEU A 413 2.15 17.44 10.51
CA LEU A 413 3.35 16.64 10.25
C LEU A 413 4.30 17.42 9.33
N PHE A 414 5.62 17.38 9.57
CA PHE A 414 6.57 18.06 8.68
C PHE A 414 6.83 17.19 7.44
N THR A 415 6.48 17.70 6.26
CA THR A 415 6.49 16.92 5.03
C THR A 415 7.50 17.47 4.04
N HIS A 416 8.26 16.57 3.41
CA HIS A 416 9.14 16.88 2.29
C HIS A 416 8.77 16.02 1.07
N LEU A 417 8.50 16.68 -0.05
CA LEU A 417 8.35 16.06 -1.36
C LEU A 417 9.73 16.05 -2.02
N ALA A 418 10.30 14.89 -2.33
CA ALA A 418 11.61 14.80 -2.96
C ALA A 418 11.57 15.39 -4.38
N PRO A 419 12.48 16.32 -4.74
CA PRO A 419 12.66 16.77 -6.13
C PRO A 419 13.46 15.75 -6.95
N GLY A 420 13.36 15.81 -8.29
CA GLY A 420 14.09 14.95 -9.20
C GLY A 420 13.31 13.69 -9.62
N PRO A 421 13.99 12.75 -10.32
CA PRO A 421 13.34 11.56 -10.88
C PRO A 421 12.69 10.68 -9.82
N ASP A 422 11.54 10.09 -10.18
CA ASP A 422 10.77 9.20 -9.32
C ASP A 422 11.59 7.95 -8.99
N ARG A 423 11.90 7.77 -7.70
CA ARG A 423 12.47 6.56 -7.04
C ARG A 423 13.91 6.18 -7.38
N GLU A 424 14.46 6.62 -8.51
CA GLU A 424 15.82 6.27 -8.96
C GLU A 424 16.65 7.49 -9.32
N SER A 425 17.89 7.55 -8.81
CA SER A 425 18.89 8.52 -9.26
C SER A 425 20.26 7.87 -9.30
N ALA A 426 21.00 8.16 -10.38
CA ALA A 426 22.39 7.77 -10.55
C ALA A 426 23.38 8.90 -10.22
N LEU A 427 22.88 10.00 -9.64
CA LEU A 427 23.61 11.22 -9.28
C LEU A 427 24.36 11.83 -10.47
N THR A 428 23.77 11.77 -11.66
CA THR A 428 24.37 12.38 -12.86
C THR A 428 24.28 13.91 -12.80
N GLY A 429 25.19 14.62 -13.48
CA GLY A 429 25.15 16.09 -13.50
C GLY A 429 23.81 16.67 -13.96
N GLY A 430 23.13 15.99 -14.91
CA GLY A 430 21.80 16.36 -15.36
C GLY A 430 20.73 16.16 -14.29
N GLU A 431 20.70 15.00 -13.61
CA GLU A 431 19.76 14.73 -12.51
C GLU A 431 19.93 15.72 -11.35
N LEU A 432 21.18 16.00 -10.95
CA LEU A 432 21.48 16.96 -9.88
C LEU A 432 20.99 18.37 -10.25
N ALA A 433 21.23 18.80 -11.49
CA ALA A 433 20.76 20.10 -11.97
C ALA A 433 19.22 20.16 -12.05
N SER A 434 18.56 19.10 -12.53
CA SER A 434 17.10 19.01 -12.60
C SER A 434 16.47 19.04 -11.21
N ALA A 435 17.00 18.29 -10.24
CA ALA A 435 16.49 18.28 -8.86
C ALA A 435 16.53 19.70 -8.24
N VAL A 436 17.62 20.44 -8.45
CA VAL A 436 17.69 21.85 -8.03
C VAL A 436 16.69 22.70 -8.81
N ALA A 437 16.58 22.55 -10.12
CA ALA A 437 15.67 23.32 -10.95
C ALA A 437 14.19 23.13 -10.56
N GLU A 438 13.80 21.91 -10.19
CA GLU A 438 12.44 21.55 -9.80
C GLU A 438 12.06 21.99 -8.39
N PHE A 439 13.03 22.02 -7.46
CA PHE A 439 12.80 22.36 -6.06
C PHE A 439 12.11 23.72 -5.90
N ALA A 440 10.93 23.77 -5.30
CA ALA A 440 10.09 24.98 -5.31
C ALA A 440 10.48 26.00 -4.23
N ASP A 441 11.07 25.55 -3.11
CA ASP A 441 11.29 26.39 -1.92
C ASP A 441 12.67 27.06 -1.91
N LYS A 442 13.20 27.35 -3.10
CA LYS A 442 14.44 28.13 -3.27
C LYS A 442 14.31 29.46 -2.54
N GLY A 443 15.34 29.82 -1.77
CA GLY A 443 15.38 31.07 -1.01
C GLY A 443 14.81 30.98 0.41
N ALA A 444 13.96 29.99 0.70
CA ALA A 444 13.59 29.64 2.07
C ALA A 444 14.62 28.70 2.70
N THR A 445 15.15 27.76 1.92
CA THR A 445 16.25 26.88 2.29
C THR A 445 17.19 26.65 1.11
N ALA A 446 18.44 26.32 1.42
CA ALA A 446 19.45 25.92 0.44
C ALA A 446 19.65 24.39 0.41
N GLY A 447 18.71 23.61 0.96
CA GLY A 447 18.83 22.15 1.01
C GLY A 447 17.55 21.39 0.67
N SER A 448 17.69 20.25 0.00
CA SER A 448 16.62 19.27 -0.26
C SER A 448 17.18 17.85 -0.15
N LEU A 449 16.30 16.86 -0.04
CA LEU A 449 16.69 15.44 0.00
C LEU A 449 16.58 14.82 -1.40
N LEU A 450 17.54 13.97 -1.76
CA LEU A 450 17.50 13.16 -2.96
C LEU A 450 17.79 11.69 -2.59
N ALA A 451 16.84 10.80 -2.85
CA ALA A 451 17.11 9.36 -2.76
C ALA A 451 17.87 8.93 -4.01
N PHE A 452 18.93 8.13 -3.87
CA PHE A 452 19.72 7.63 -5.00
C PHE A 452 19.95 6.13 -4.92
N GLY A 453 20.10 5.51 -6.08
CA GLY A 453 20.05 4.06 -6.25
C GLY A 453 19.17 3.68 -7.41
N ARG A 454 19.18 2.38 -7.73
CA ARG A 454 18.28 1.75 -8.70
C ARG A 454 17.13 1.08 -7.95
N ALA A 455 15.93 1.06 -8.51
CA ALA A 455 14.85 0.24 -7.94
C ALA A 455 15.31 -1.22 -7.95
N ASP A 456 14.95 -1.95 -6.91
CA ASP A 456 15.33 -3.36 -6.70
C ASP A 456 16.85 -3.66 -6.67
N GLY A 457 17.73 -2.65 -6.68
CA GLY A 457 19.19 -2.85 -6.73
C GLY A 457 19.99 -1.98 -5.76
N GLY A 458 19.42 -0.85 -5.34
CA GLY A 458 20.08 0.10 -4.44
C GLY A 458 21.21 0.89 -5.10
N PRO A 459 22.05 1.58 -4.31
CA PRO A 459 23.23 2.28 -4.81
C PRO A 459 24.28 1.32 -5.38
N ASP A 460 25.11 1.83 -6.31
CA ASP A 460 26.27 1.11 -6.86
C ASP A 460 27.57 1.93 -6.70
N ARG A 461 28.73 1.27 -6.85
CA ARG A 461 30.06 1.91 -6.67
C ARG A 461 30.23 3.16 -7.54
N SER A 462 29.69 3.16 -8.75
CA SER A 462 29.80 4.31 -9.65
C SER A 462 29.01 5.52 -9.14
N MET A 463 27.84 5.30 -8.53
CA MET A 463 27.08 6.38 -7.88
C MET A 463 27.86 6.99 -6.71
N LEU A 464 28.54 6.18 -5.90
CA LEU A 464 29.37 6.66 -4.79
C LEU A 464 30.58 7.47 -5.30
N GLU A 465 31.23 6.99 -6.37
CA GLU A 465 32.32 7.72 -7.02
C GLU A 465 31.87 9.07 -7.61
N ARG A 466 30.63 9.16 -8.12
CA ARG A 466 30.02 10.43 -8.51
C ARG A 466 29.74 11.32 -7.31
N ALA A 467 29.12 10.79 -6.26
CA ALA A 467 28.83 11.53 -5.03
C ALA A 467 30.09 12.18 -4.43
N ARG A 468 31.23 11.47 -4.42
CA ARG A 468 32.53 12.03 -3.99
C ARG A 468 32.98 13.21 -4.85
N ARG A 469 32.83 13.11 -6.16
CA ARG A 469 33.24 14.15 -7.12
C ARG A 469 32.30 15.35 -7.12
N THR A 470 31.04 15.17 -6.75
CA THR A 470 30.03 16.24 -6.65
C THR A 470 29.77 16.69 -5.22
N ALA A 471 30.58 16.23 -4.25
CA ALA A 471 30.45 16.65 -2.86
C ALA A 471 30.60 18.16 -2.70
N ASP A 472 31.55 18.75 -3.42
CA ASP A 472 31.82 20.19 -3.43
C ASP A 472 32.51 20.61 -4.75
N LEU A 473 31.77 20.62 -5.86
CA LEU A 473 32.30 20.88 -7.20
C LEU A 473 31.73 22.16 -7.81
N ASP A 474 32.62 23.06 -8.24
CA ASP A 474 32.27 24.33 -8.89
C ASP A 474 31.41 24.16 -10.14
N GLY A 475 30.19 24.71 -10.08
CA GLY A 475 29.13 24.58 -11.09
C GLY A 475 28.09 23.50 -10.80
N SER A 476 28.30 22.64 -9.81
CA SER A 476 27.38 21.59 -9.36
C SER A 476 26.72 21.98 -8.03
N PRO A 477 25.51 21.48 -7.69
CA PRO A 477 25.08 21.47 -6.29
C PRO A 477 26.01 20.60 -5.43
N ARG A 478 26.03 20.87 -4.12
CA ARG A 478 26.78 20.06 -3.15
C ARG A 478 26.02 18.78 -2.85
N VAL A 479 26.66 17.62 -2.96
CA VAL A 479 26.08 16.33 -2.58
C VAL A 479 26.59 15.91 -1.20
N ALA A 480 25.69 15.73 -0.24
CA ALA A 480 26.03 15.31 1.11
C ALA A 480 25.35 13.99 1.47
N LEU A 481 26.13 12.92 1.63
CA LEU A 481 25.63 11.63 2.10
C LEU A 481 25.28 11.72 3.59
N ARG A 482 23.99 11.58 3.93
CA ARG A 482 23.48 11.70 5.32
C ARG A 482 22.25 10.81 5.52
N SER A 483 21.84 10.61 6.78
CA SER A 483 20.61 9.91 7.10
C SER A 483 19.36 10.77 6.86
N PRO A 484 18.19 10.15 6.60
CA PRO A 484 16.89 10.83 6.54
C PRO A 484 16.62 11.69 7.78
N ALA A 485 16.81 11.14 8.98
CA ALA A 485 16.57 11.87 10.24
C ALA A 485 17.48 13.11 10.39
N ARG A 486 18.70 13.08 9.84
CA ARG A 486 19.56 14.27 9.82
C ARG A 486 19.00 15.35 8.87
N PHE A 487 18.55 14.96 7.69
CA PHE A 487 17.91 15.89 6.76
C PHE A 487 16.68 16.56 7.39
N PHE A 488 15.75 15.79 7.97
CA PHE A 488 14.52 16.36 8.54
C PHE A 488 14.80 17.34 9.69
N ARG A 489 15.75 17.02 10.58
CA ARG A 489 16.17 17.95 11.64
C ARG A 489 16.78 19.24 11.08
N ASP A 490 17.62 19.13 10.06
CA ASP A 490 18.24 20.30 9.41
C ASP A 490 17.17 21.14 8.69
N ALA A 491 16.31 20.51 7.91
CA ALA A 491 15.24 21.17 7.15
C ALA A 491 14.24 21.88 8.07
N GLU A 492 13.80 21.26 9.15
CA GLU A 492 12.86 21.85 10.10
C GLU A 492 13.47 23.08 10.81
N ARG A 493 14.76 23.02 11.17
CA ARG A 493 15.50 24.15 11.73
C ARG A 493 15.63 25.29 10.72
N ASP A 494 15.93 24.96 9.46
CA ASP A 494 16.22 25.95 8.42
C ASP A 494 14.93 26.54 7.82
N THR A 495 13.77 25.90 8.03
CA THR A 495 12.44 26.37 7.58
C THR A 495 11.42 26.52 8.72
N PRO A 496 11.67 27.39 9.72
CA PRO A 496 10.78 27.53 10.88
C PRO A 496 9.39 28.09 10.52
N LEU A 497 9.27 28.76 9.37
CA LEU A 497 8.03 29.31 8.81
C LEU A 497 7.54 28.50 7.59
N ALA A 498 7.74 27.19 7.59
CA ALA A 498 7.26 26.31 6.54
C ALA A 498 5.74 26.51 6.30
N PRO A 499 5.30 26.59 5.03
CA PRO A 499 3.90 26.84 4.69
C PRO A 499 2.99 25.72 5.20
N LEU A 500 1.72 26.04 5.42
CA LEU A 500 0.71 25.09 5.87
C LEU A 500 -0.09 24.56 4.67
N VAL A 501 -0.15 23.25 4.53
CA VAL A 501 -0.98 22.55 3.52
C VAL A 501 -2.03 21.73 4.28
N ARG A 502 -3.30 21.78 3.85
CA ARG A 502 -4.43 21.14 4.54
C ARG A 502 -5.12 20.14 3.61
N GLY A 503 -5.64 19.08 4.20
CA GLY A 503 -6.47 18.09 3.50
C GLY A 503 -5.65 16.92 2.95
N GLU A 504 -6.19 16.26 1.95
CA GLU A 504 -5.61 15.05 1.35
C GLU A 504 -4.43 15.40 0.45
N LEU A 505 -3.47 14.49 0.34
CA LEU A 505 -2.40 14.57 -0.65
C LEU A 505 -2.70 13.59 -1.77
N ASP A 506 -3.32 14.07 -2.84
CA ASP A 506 -3.44 13.35 -4.11
C ASP A 506 -2.07 13.39 -4.83
N LEU A 507 -1.36 12.25 -4.85
CA LEU A 507 -0.01 12.15 -5.39
C LEU A 507 0.00 11.62 -6.84
N THR A 508 -1.09 11.00 -7.30
CA THR A 508 -1.21 10.36 -8.62
C THR A 508 -2.63 10.45 -9.14
N ALA A 509 -2.80 10.52 -10.46
CA ALA A 509 -4.13 10.37 -11.08
C ALA A 509 -4.61 8.90 -11.14
N HIS A 510 -4.20 8.03 -10.20
CA HIS A 510 -4.41 6.57 -10.23
C HIS A 510 -5.80 6.13 -9.72
N HIS A 511 -6.87 6.84 -10.06
CA HIS A 511 -8.20 6.58 -9.47
C HIS A 511 -8.82 5.22 -9.86
N GLY A 512 -8.26 4.53 -10.85
CA GLY A 512 -8.66 3.16 -11.21
C GLY A 512 -8.36 2.13 -10.11
N THR A 513 -7.41 2.45 -9.24
CA THR A 513 -6.99 1.63 -8.10
C THR A 513 -8.07 1.45 -7.03
N TYR A 514 -9.06 2.34 -6.96
CA TYR A 514 -10.14 2.24 -5.97
C TYR A 514 -11.12 1.08 -6.28
N THR A 515 -11.11 0.57 -7.52
CA THR A 515 -12.08 -0.45 -7.99
C THR A 515 -11.45 -1.75 -8.45
N SER A 516 -10.31 -1.71 -9.17
CA SER A 516 -9.67 -2.91 -9.75
C SER A 516 -9.42 -4.01 -8.72
N GLN A 517 -9.57 -5.29 -9.07
CA GLN A 517 -9.34 -6.44 -8.17
C GLN A 517 -10.29 -6.41 -6.95
N ALA A 518 -11.58 -6.39 -7.22
CA ALA A 518 -12.66 -6.28 -6.23
C ALA A 518 -12.63 -7.42 -5.20
N ARG A 519 -12.20 -8.64 -5.59
CA ARG A 519 -12.06 -9.78 -4.67
C ARG A 519 -10.94 -9.57 -3.64
N THR A 520 -9.80 -9.01 -4.04
CA THR A 520 -8.71 -8.63 -3.13
C THR A 520 -9.20 -7.60 -2.12
N LYS A 521 -9.90 -6.55 -2.59
CA LYS A 521 -10.49 -5.50 -1.75
C LYS A 521 -11.53 -6.03 -0.76
N ARG A 522 -12.41 -6.93 -1.21
CA ARG A 522 -13.38 -7.65 -0.36
C ARG A 522 -12.67 -8.49 0.69
N GLY A 523 -11.63 -9.22 0.29
CA GLY A 523 -10.80 -10.02 1.17
C GLY A 523 -10.17 -9.18 2.29
N ASN A 524 -9.62 -8.01 1.95
CA ASN A 524 -9.05 -7.07 2.91
C ASN A 524 -10.10 -6.59 3.92
N ARG A 525 -11.22 -6.05 3.44
CA ARG A 525 -12.28 -5.48 4.28
C ARG A 525 -12.88 -6.52 5.23
N LEU A 526 -13.11 -7.74 4.74
CA LEU A 526 -13.58 -8.85 5.58
C LEU A 526 -12.51 -9.27 6.60
N ALA A 527 -11.24 -9.32 6.22
CA ALA A 527 -10.17 -9.69 7.14
C ALA A 527 -9.99 -8.64 8.26
N GLU A 528 -10.05 -7.34 7.94
CA GLU A 528 -10.02 -6.26 8.94
C GLU A 528 -11.20 -6.36 9.92
N ALA A 529 -12.42 -6.56 9.42
CA ALA A 529 -13.61 -6.75 10.24
C ALA A 529 -13.49 -7.95 11.19
N LEU A 530 -13.02 -9.09 10.68
CA LEU A 530 -12.85 -10.31 11.47
C LEU A 530 -11.68 -10.22 12.48
N LEU A 531 -10.62 -9.47 12.17
CA LEU A 531 -9.55 -9.19 13.12
C LEU A 531 -10.07 -8.36 14.29
N HIS A 532 -10.85 -7.32 14.00
CA HIS A 532 -11.54 -6.52 15.02
C HIS A 532 -12.44 -7.39 15.91
N GLU A 533 -13.27 -8.26 15.31
CA GLU A 533 -14.09 -9.22 16.05
C GLU A 533 -13.25 -10.18 16.92
N ALA A 534 -12.22 -10.78 16.33
CA ALA A 534 -11.38 -11.76 17.02
C ALA A 534 -10.67 -11.15 18.23
N GLU A 535 -10.17 -9.92 18.12
CA GLU A 535 -9.55 -9.20 19.23
C GLU A 535 -10.55 -8.85 20.33
N LEU A 536 -11.72 -8.30 19.98
CA LEU A 536 -12.77 -7.95 20.93
C LEU A 536 -13.22 -9.16 21.74
N TRP A 537 -13.59 -10.25 21.06
CA TRP A 537 -14.13 -11.44 21.72
C TRP A 537 -13.04 -12.17 22.51
N SER A 538 -11.80 -12.23 22.00
CA SER A 538 -10.68 -12.81 22.76
C SER A 538 -10.35 -11.99 24.00
N ALA A 539 -10.41 -10.65 23.93
CA ALA A 539 -10.22 -9.80 25.10
C ALA A 539 -11.34 -10.00 26.13
N ALA A 540 -12.60 -10.08 25.66
CA ALA A 540 -13.74 -10.36 26.54
C ALA A 540 -13.61 -11.71 27.25
N ALA A 541 -13.24 -12.76 26.52
CA ALA A 541 -13.01 -14.09 27.08
C ALA A 541 -11.84 -14.12 28.07
N ALA A 542 -10.74 -13.41 27.78
CA ALA A 542 -9.59 -13.32 28.68
C ALA A 542 -9.94 -12.61 29.98
N VAL A 543 -10.54 -11.42 29.91
CA VAL A 543 -10.86 -10.60 31.08
C VAL A 543 -11.96 -11.25 31.94
N ARG A 544 -12.97 -11.87 31.32
CA ARG A 544 -14.14 -12.41 32.04
C ARG A 544 -14.01 -13.86 32.47
N GLN A 545 -13.32 -14.67 31.68
CA GLN A 545 -13.31 -16.14 31.84
C GLN A 545 -11.90 -16.69 32.05
N GLY A 546 -10.85 -15.85 31.99
CA GLY A 546 -9.46 -16.29 32.10
C GLY A 546 -8.97 -17.10 30.90
N VAL A 547 -9.65 -17.02 29.76
CA VAL A 547 -9.22 -17.70 28.53
C VAL A 547 -7.97 -16.99 27.97
N PRO A 548 -6.86 -17.70 27.70
CA PRO A 548 -5.64 -17.05 27.20
C PRO A 548 -5.87 -16.28 25.90
N TYR A 549 -5.44 -15.02 25.86
CA TYR A 549 -5.51 -14.18 24.66
C TYR A 549 -4.49 -14.66 23.61
N PRO A 550 -4.88 -14.88 22.35
CA PRO A 550 -4.04 -15.52 21.34
C PRO A 550 -3.09 -14.51 20.66
N HIS A 551 -2.21 -13.84 21.42
CA HIS A 551 -1.30 -12.80 20.94
C HIS A 551 -0.54 -13.21 19.67
N ARG A 552 0.17 -14.34 19.73
CA ARG A 552 1.00 -14.83 18.61
C ARG A 552 0.17 -15.08 17.33
N ASP A 553 -1.01 -15.67 17.47
CA ASP A 553 -1.86 -15.98 16.31
C ASP A 553 -2.40 -14.70 15.69
N LEU A 554 -2.87 -13.76 16.51
CA LEU A 554 -3.38 -12.47 16.04
C LEU A 554 -2.29 -11.63 15.38
N THR A 555 -1.09 -11.55 15.96
CA THR A 555 0.05 -10.86 15.34
C THR A 555 0.40 -11.45 13.98
N ALA A 556 0.47 -12.79 13.87
CA ALA A 556 0.77 -13.45 12.60
C ALA A 556 -0.32 -13.23 11.55
N LEU A 557 -1.60 -13.18 11.95
CA LEU A 557 -2.71 -12.90 11.06
C LEU A 557 -2.73 -11.45 10.59
N TRP A 558 -2.45 -10.50 11.49
CA TRP A 558 -2.24 -9.10 11.13
C TRP A 558 -1.11 -8.95 10.12
N GLN A 559 0.08 -9.52 10.36
CA GLN A 559 1.20 -9.45 9.42
C GLN A 559 0.83 -9.96 8.02
N LYS A 560 0.04 -11.04 7.92
CA LYS A 560 -0.45 -11.55 6.64
C LYS A 560 -1.37 -10.55 5.93
N VAL A 561 -2.30 -9.93 6.65
CA VAL A 561 -3.23 -8.93 6.08
C VAL A 561 -2.47 -7.67 5.68
N LEU A 562 -1.62 -7.15 6.56
CA LEU A 562 -0.83 -5.94 6.30
C LEU A 562 0.09 -6.09 5.09
N LEU A 563 0.64 -7.27 4.83
CA LEU A 563 1.38 -7.55 3.59
C LEU A 563 0.51 -7.35 2.35
N GLN A 564 -0.75 -7.81 2.37
CA GLN A 564 -1.67 -7.63 1.24
C GLN A 564 -2.11 -6.18 1.05
N GLN A 565 -1.81 -5.29 2.01
CA GLN A 565 -2.08 -3.86 1.94
C GLN A 565 -0.94 -3.03 1.32
N CYS A 566 0.11 -3.68 0.82
CA CYS A 566 1.15 -3.01 0.03
C CYS A 566 0.53 -2.20 -1.12
N HIS A 567 1.14 -1.05 -1.43
CA HIS A 567 0.65 -0.08 -2.43
C HIS A 567 0.48 -0.63 -3.86
N ASP A 568 0.98 -1.82 -4.17
CA ASP A 568 0.74 -2.47 -5.47
C ASP A 568 -0.20 -3.70 -5.42
N ILE A 569 -0.48 -4.22 -4.22
CA ILE A 569 -1.35 -5.40 -4.04
C ILE A 569 -2.81 -4.94 -3.86
N LEU A 570 -3.10 -4.20 -2.78
CA LEU A 570 -4.48 -3.80 -2.46
C LEU A 570 -5.10 -2.86 -3.51
N PRO A 571 -4.35 -1.88 -4.07
CA PRO A 571 -4.79 -1.09 -5.22
C PRO A 571 -5.16 -1.90 -6.47
N GLY A 572 -4.70 -3.14 -6.60
CA GLY A 572 -5.06 -4.01 -7.71
C GLY A 572 -4.21 -3.78 -8.95
N THR A 573 -2.93 -3.45 -8.77
CA THR A 573 -1.98 -3.01 -9.82
C THR A 573 -0.86 -4.01 -10.10
N SER A 574 -0.93 -5.20 -9.50
CA SER A 574 0.00 -6.32 -9.71
C SER A 574 -0.49 -7.35 -10.73
N ILE A 575 0.42 -8.24 -11.17
CA ILE A 575 0.11 -9.37 -12.07
C ILE A 575 -0.91 -10.34 -11.47
N ALA A 576 -1.54 -11.17 -12.31
CA ALA A 576 -2.56 -12.15 -11.91
C ALA A 576 -2.10 -13.06 -10.76
N TRP A 577 -0.86 -13.58 -10.81
CA TRP A 577 -0.30 -14.44 -9.76
C TRP A 577 -0.39 -13.79 -8.37
N VAL A 578 -0.07 -12.49 -8.26
CA VAL A 578 -0.10 -11.77 -6.98
C VAL A 578 -1.52 -11.72 -6.40
N HIS A 579 -2.53 -11.46 -7.23
CA HIS A 579 -3.92 -11.38 -6.76
C HIS A 579 -4.48 -12.75 -6.40
N GLU A 580 -4.10 -13.80 -7.12
CA GLU A 580 -4.46 -15.18 -6.76
C GLU A 580 -3.87 -15.57 -5.39
N GLU A 581 -2.61 -15.23 -5.12
CA GLU A 581 -1.96 -15.43 -3.81
C GLU A 581 -2.63 -14.59 -2.71
N ALA A 582 -2.98 -13.34 -2.99
CA ALA A 582 -3.69 -12.46 -2.06
C ALA A 582 -5.07 -13.02 -1.70
N GLU A 583 -5.86 -13.43 -2.69
CA GLU A 583 -7.17 -14.07 -2.49
C GLU A 583 -7.06 -15.39 -1.71
N GLN A 584 -6.03 -16.19 -1.96
CA GLN A 584 -5.77 -17.40 -1.18
C GLN A 584 -5.41 -17.08 0.27
N THR A 585 -4.56 -16.07 0.48
CA THR A 585 -4.14 -15.62 1.81
C THR A 585 -5.33 -15.11 2.62
N HIS A 586 -6.19 -14.26 2.03
CA HIS A 586 -7.40 -13.78 2.68
C HIS A 586 -8.33 -14.93 3.07
N ARG A 587 -8.54 -15.93 2.19
CA ARG A 587 -9.34 -17.13 2.53
C ARG A 587 -8.76 -17.88 3.72
N GLU A 588 -7.45 -18.04 3.80
CA GLU A 588 -6.80 -18.69 4.94
C GLU A 588 -6.96 -17.89 6.24
N VAL A 589 -6.75 -16.58 6.18
CA VAL A 589 -6.90 -15.65 7.30
C VAL A 589 -8.32 -15.69 7.84
N VAL A 590 -9.34 -15.55 6.99
CA VAL A 590 -10.76 -15.63 7.35
C VAL A 590 -11.05 -16.93 8.10
N ARG A 591 -10.62 -18.09 7.57
CA ARG A 591 -10.84 -19.38 8.25
C ARG A 591 -10.19 -19.47 9.63
N ARG A 592 -9.00 -18.88 9.80
CA ARG A 592 -8.30 -18.87 11.08
C ARG A 592 -9.00 -17.94 12.08
N LEU A 593 -9.42 -16.75 11.66
CA LEU A 593 -10.14 -15.79 12.50
C LEU A 593 -11.48 -16.34 12.95
N GLU A 594 -12.25 -16.97 12.06
CA GLU A 594 -13.51 -17.64 12.42
C GLU A 594 -13.34 -18.68 13.53
N ARG A 595 -12.24 -19.44 13.51
CA ARG A 595 -11.92 -20.37 14.61
C ARG A 595 -11.56 -19.67 15.92
N LEU A 596 -10.82 -18.56 15.86
CA LEU A 596 -10.47 -17.76 17.05
C LEU A 596 -11.72 -17.14 17.66
N ILE A 597 -12.60 -16.57 16.84
CA ILE A 597 -13.88 -16.00 17.26
C ILE A 597 -14.73 -17.08 17.92
N ARG A 598 -14.93 -18.25 17.30
CA ARG A 598 -15.69 -19.34 17.91
C ARG A 598 -15.09 -19.82 19.23
N ARG A 599 -13.77 -19.91 19.33
CA ARG A 599 -13.08 -20.28 20.59
C ARG A 599 -13.35 -19.27 21.70
N ALA A 600 -13.42 -17.98 21.39
CA ALA A 600 -13.58 -16.92 22.38
C ALA A 600 -15.05 -16.62 22.71
N ALA A 601 -15.91 -16.59 21.70
CA ALA A 601 -17.32 -16.20 21.81
C ALA A 601 -18.27 -17.38 22.00
N GLY A 602 -17.85 -18.61 21.68
CA GLY A 602 -18.68 -19.82 21.71
C GLY A 602 -19.36 -20.14 20.37
N ASP A 603 -19.88 -21.36 20.26
CA ASP A 603 -20.59 -21.84 19.07
C ASP A 603 -22.01 -21.24 18.97
N PRO A 604 -22.57 -21.01 17.77
CA PRO A 604 -23.83 -20.26 17.60
C PRO A 604 -25.11 -21.08 17.90
N GLU A 605 -25.24 -21.62 19.10
CA GLU A 605 -26.27 -22.60 19.48
C GLU A 605 -27.55 -21.99 20.12
N GLY A 606 -27.72 -20.66 20.07
CA GLY A 606 -28.71 -19.93 20.88
C GLY A 606 -29.57 -18.89 20.17
N ALA A 607 -30.44 -18.23 20.95
CA ALA A 607 -31.19 -17.03 20.56
C ALA A 607 -30.40 -15.74 20.85
N THR A 608 -29.07 -15.80 20.75
CA THR A 608 -28.16 -14.69 21.06
C THR A 608 -27.59 -14.14 19.76
N VAL A 609 -27.32 -12.85 19.73
CA VAL A 609 -26.51 -12.21 18.69
C VAL A 609 -25.34 -11.47 19.31
N LEU A 610 -24.24 -11.38 18.58
CA LEU A 610 -23.01 -10.70 18.96
C LEU A 610 -22.85 -9.45 18.11
N ASN A 611 -22.63 -8.32 18.77
CA ASN A 611 -22.40 -7.03 18.14
C ASN A 611 -20.97 -6.58 18.41
N SER A 612 -20.12 -6.67 17.40
CA SER A 612 -18.76 -6.12 17.42
C SER A 612 -18.69 -4.65 16.99
N GLY A 613 -19.81 -4.05 16.59
CA GLY A 613 -19.88 -2.65 16.20
C GLY A 613 -19.87 -1.69 17.39
N PRO A 614 -19.43 -0.44 17.19
CA PRO A 614 -19.32 0.57 18.24
C PRO A 614 -20.67 1.18 18.66
N LEU A 615 -21.76 0.82 17.97
CA LEU A 615 -23.11 1.36 18.21
C LEU A 615 -24.10 0.23 18.57
N PRO A 616 -25.08 0.50 19.44
CA PRO A 616 -26.18 -0.43 19.71
C PRO A 616 -27.05 -0.59 18.47
N ARG A 617 -27.59 -1.79 18.25
CA ARG A 617 -28.38 -2.11 17.07
C ARG A 617 -29.64 -2.87 17.43
N ARG A 618 -30.73 -2.53 16.73
CA ARG A 618 -31.97 -3.31 16.68
C ARG A 618 -32.38 -3.45 15.23
N GLU A 619 -32.19 -4.63 14.66
CA GLU A 619 -32.32 -4.88 13.23
C GLU A 619 -32.77 -6.31 12.94
N VAL A 620 -33.24 -6.53 11.70
CA VAL A 620 -33.57 -7.86 11.21
C VAL A 620 -32.29 -8.54 10.73
N VAL A 621 -31.97 -9.66 11.34
CA VAL A 621 -30.82 -10.51 11.01
C VAL A 621 -31.30 -11.71 10.21
N VAL A 622 -30.56 -12.05 9.14
CA VAL A 622 -30.81 -13.27 8.36
C VAL A 622 -29.88 -14.37 8.86
N LEU A 623 -30.47 -15.48 9.26
CA LEU A 623 -29.80 -16.71 9.64
C LEU A 623 -29.88 -17.67 8.46
N GLU A 624 -28.79 -17.80 7.72
CA GLU A 624 -28.72 -18.67 6.54
C GLU A 624 -28.84 -20.16 6.91
N PRO A 625 -29.43 -20.99 6.05
CA PRO A 625 -29.38 -22.45 6.20
C PRO A 625 -27.96 -22.95 5.90
N ASP A 626 -27.61 -24.13 6.42
CA ASP A 626 -26.28 -24.73 6.26
C ASP A 626 -25.71 -24.62 4.82
N GLY A 627 -24.59 -23.92 4.64
CA GLY A 627 -23.66 -24.16 3.51
C GLY A 627 -23.54 -23.14 2.36
N THR A 628 -23.95 -21.86 2.47
CA THR A 628 -23.80 -20.87 1.36
C THR A 628 -22.60 -19.92 1.48
N LEU A 629 -21.95 -19.85 2.65
CA LEU A 629 -20.58 -19.36 2.80
C LEU A 629 -19.65 -20.56 3.00
N PRO A 630 -18.38 -20.52 2.57
CA PRO A 630 -17.46 -21.65 2.65
C PRO A 630 -17.27 -22.25 4.06
N ASP A 631 -17.71 -21.54 5.13
CA ASP A 631 -17.60 -22.00 6.51
C ASP A 631 -18.73 -21.46 7.44
N ALA A 632 -19.89 -21.02 6.91
CA ALA A 632 -21.03 -20.66 7.76
C ALA A 632 -21.87 -21.91 8.05
N HIS A 633 -21.65 -22.47 9.24
CA HIS A 633 -22.53 -23.46 9.84
C HIS A 633 -23.16 -22.83 11.07
N THR A 634 -24.49 -22.69 11.07
CA THR A 634 -25.21 -23.00 12.31
C THR A 634 -26.65 -23.42 12.10
N HIS A 635 -27.03 -24.38 12.93
CA HIS A 635 -28.31 -25.05 12.98
C HIS A 635 -29.48 -24.07 13.10
N THR A 636 -30.39 -24.09 12.12
CA THR A 636 -31.69 -23.43 12.17
C THR A 636 -32.58 -24.11 13.22
N ARG A 637 -32.36 -23.79 14.49
CA ARG A 637 -33.36 -24.02 15.52
C ARG A 637 -34.53 -23.06 15.27
N ALA A 638 -35.76 -23.54 15.42
CA ALA A 638 -36.95 -22.68 15.34
C ALA A 638 -36.88 -21.59 16.42
N LEU A 639 -36.51 -20.37 16.03
CA LEU A 639 -36.57 -19.19 16.88
C LEU A 639 -38.00 -18.64 16.86
N PRO A 640 -38.49 -18.12 17.99
CA PRO A 640 -39.80 -17.48 18.03
C PRO A 640 -39.84 -16.26 17.10
N HIS A 641 -41.02 -15.97 16.55
CA HIS A 641 -41.26 -14.80 15.69
C HIS A 641 -40.40 -14.73 14.42
N ALA A 642 -39.76 -15.84 14.01
CA ALA A 642 -38.98 -15.89 12.78
C ALA A 642 -39.86 -15.92 11.52
N GLN A 643 -39.38 -15.28 10.45
CA GLN A 643 -39.92 -15.45 9.10
C GLN A 643 -39.04 -16.45 8.34
N ALA A 644 -39.64 -17.49 7.79
CA ALA A 644 -38.95 -18.39 6.85
C ALA A 644 -38.77 -17.70 5.50
N LEU A 645 -37.56 -17.79 4.94
CA LEU A 645 -37.19 -17.22 3.64
C LEU A 645 -37.22 -18.30 2.55
N ALA A 646 -37.45 -17.91 1.31
CA ALA A 646 -37.50 -18.81 0.15
C ALA A 646 -36.18 -19.57 -0.08
N GLY A 647 -35.05 -19.00 0.35
CA GLY A 647 -33.73 -19.64 0.31
C GLY A 647 -33.47 -20.68 1.41
N GLY A 648 -34.41 -20.88 2.34
CA GLY A 648 -34.28 -21.80 3.48
C GLY A 648 -33.74 -21.16 4.77
N GLY A 649 -33.36 -19.87 4.73
CA GLY A 649 -32.93 -19.11 5.91
C GLY A 649 -34.09 -18.61 6.77
N LEU A 650 -33.76 -18.02 7.92
CA LEU A 650 -34.70 -17.39 8.84
C LEU A 650 -34.36 -15.92 9.03
N ALA A 651 -35.30 -15.02 8.78
CA ALA A 651 -35.20 -13.63 9.24
C ALA A 651 -35.73 -13.52 10.67
N VAL A 652 -34.98 -12.89 11.56
CA VAL A 652 -35.35 -12.65 12.96
C VAL A 652 -35.05 -11.22 13.37
N LEU A 653 -35.91 -10.60 14.16
CA LEU A 653 -35.59 -9.33 14.79
C LEU A 653 -34.64 -9.57 15.97
N ALA A 654 -33.55 -8.81 16.03
CA ALA A 654 -32.55 -8.91 17.09
C ALA A 654 -32.20 -7.53 17.65
N GLU A 655 -31.76 -7.49 18.90
CA GLU A 655 -31.27 -6.29 19.56
C GLU A 655 -30.01 -6.60 20.37
N ALA A 656 -28.96 -5.79 20.20
CA ALA A 656 -27.70 -5.95 20.90
C ALA A 656 -27.06 -4.59 21.25
N PRO A 657 -26.46 -4.46 22.45
CA PRO A 657 -25.68 -3.28 22.81
C PRO A 657 -24.41 -3.20 21.95
N ALA A 658 -23.78 -2.02 21.88
CA ALA A 658 -22.45 -1.87 21.29
C ALA A 658 -21.44 -2.81 21.97
N LEU A 659 -20.55 -3.42 21.18
CA LEU A 659 -19.43 -4.24 21.66
C LEU A 659 -19.84 -5.34 22.65
N GLY A 660 -21.00 -5.97 22.43
CA GLY A 660 -21.57 -6.94 23.36
C GLY A 660 -22.59 -7.88 22.75
N ALA A 661 -23.21 -8.68 23.61
CA ALA A 661 -24.18 -9.69 23.23
C ALA A 661 -25.62 -9.25 23.51
N GLY A 662 -26.52 -9.66 22.64
CA GLY A 662 -27.94 -9.32 22.62
C GLY A 662 -28.84 -10.52 22.35
N THR A 663 -30.12 -10.27 22.08
CA THR A 663 -31.14 -11.31 21.90
C THR A 663 -31.73 -11.28 20.50
N ALA A 664 -31.97 -12.45 19.92
CA ALA A 664 -32.60 -12.68 18.62
C ALA A 664 -33.99 -13.32 18.79
N GLY A 665 -34.85 -13.19 17.78
CA GLY A 665 -36.21 -13.73 17.81
C GLY A 665 -37.17 -12.87 18.62
N LEU A 666 -36.93 -11.55 18.65
CA LEU A 666 -37.80 -10.60 19.32
C LEU A 666 -39.13 -10.45 18.57
N PRO A 667 -40.25 -10.23 19.28
CA PRO A 667 -41.48 -9.80 18.64
C PRO A 667 -41.31 -8.40 18.00
N LEU A 668 -42.15 -8.09 17.01
CA LEU A 668 -42.09 -6.78 16.34
C LEU A 668 -42.36 -5.61 17.29
N ASP A 669 -43.23 -5.78 18.29
CA ASP A 669 -43.54 -4.85 19.41
C ASP A 669 -43.21 -3.37 19.12
N GLY A 670 -44.12 -2.69 18.41
CA GLY A 670 -43.98 -1.28 18.05
C GLY A 670 -43.21 -1.00 16.75
N THR A 671 -42.55 -2.01 16.16
CA THR A 671 -42.02 -1.97 14.79
C THR A 671 -43.10 -2.37 13.80
N ALA A 672 -43.37 -1.54 12.81
CA ALA A 672 -44.29 -1.90 11.74
C ALA A 672 -43.71 -3.06 10.88
N PRO A 673 -44.54 -4.04 10.48
CA PRO A 673 -44.10 -5.10 9.58
C PRO A 673 -43.76 -4.51 8.22
N VAL A 674 -42.83 -5.14 7.51
CA VAL A 674 -42.60 -4.84 6.09
C VAL A 674 -43.59 -5.62 5.22
N THR A 675 -44.05 -4.97 4.16
CA THR A 675 -44.98 -5.52 3.18
C THR A 675 -44.48 -5.25 1.77
N VAL A 676 -44.92 -6.07 0.82
CA VAL A 676 -44.73 -5.85 -0.62
C VAL A 676 -46.05 -6.03 -1.34
N ALA A 677 -46.41 -5.08 -2.20
CA ALA A 677 -47.64 -5.09 -2.99
C ALA A 677 -47.36 -4.74 -4.45
N PRO A 678 -48.15 -5.24 -5.42
CA PRO A 678 -48.02 -4.81 -6.81
C PRO A 678 -48.39 -3.33 -6.97
N SER A 679 -47.67 -2.61 -7.84
CA SER A 679 -48.05 -1.27 -8.29
C SER A 679 -48.94 -1.34 -9.54
N GLY A 680 -49.72 -0.30 -9.82
CA GLY A 680 -50.67 -0.26 -10.93
C GLY A 680 -50.04 -0.42 -12.32
N ASP A 681 -48.73 -0.21 -12.43
CA ASP A 681 -47.99 -0.16 -13.70
C ASP A 681 -47.10 -1.41 -13.89
N GLY A 682 -47.34 -2.48 -13.14
CA GLY A 682 -46.60 -3.75 -13.23
C GLY A 682 -45.33 -3.82 -12.38
N GLY A 683 -45.09 -2.84 -11.51
CA GLY A 683 -44.00 -2.85 -10.53
C GLY A 683 -44.43 -3.33 -9.14
N HIS A 684 -43.65 -2.96 -8.12
CA HIS A 684 -43.86 -3.34 -6.72
C HIS A 684 -43.63 -2.16 -5.76
N VAL A 685 -44.36 -2.15 -4.65
CA VAL A 685 -44.21 -1.19 -3.56
C VAL A 685 -43.78 -1.95 -2.31
N LEU A 686 -42.59 -1.64 -1.78
CA LEU A 686 -42.14 -2.11 -0.47
C LEU A 686 -42.42 -1.02 0.58
N ASP A 687 -43.02 -1.38 1.71
CA ASP A 687 -43.40 -0.44 2.77
C ASP A 687 -43.22 -1.09 4.13
N ASN A 688 -42.48 -0.43 5.04
CA ASN A 688 -42.27 -0.87 6.42
C ASN A 688 -42.73 0.17 7.47
N GLY A 689 -43.56 1.14 7.07
CA GLY A 689 -44.01 2.25 7.92
C GLY A 689 -42.96 3.34 8.21
N LEU A 690 -41.71 3.17 7.78
CA LEU A 690 -40.65 4.19 7.84
C LEU A 690 -40.21 4.64 6.45
N LEU A 691 -40.04 3.68 5.54
CA LEU A 691 -39.75 3.89 4.14
C LEU A 691 -40.88 3.34 3.27
N ARG A 692 -41.13 4.04 2.17
CA ARG A 692 -41.90 3.52 1.04
C ARG A 692 -41.05 3.56 -0.22
N VAL A 693 -40.87 2.40 -0.85
CA VAL A 693 -40.03 2.22 -2.03
C VAL A 693 -40.90 1.74 -3.18
N VAL A 694 -40.87 2.44 -4.32
CA VAL A 694 -41.58 2.03 -5.54
C VAL A 694 -40.55 1.55 -6.55
N VAL A 695 -40.61 0.26 -6.86
CA VAL A 695 -39.83 -0.40 -7.92
C VAL A 695 -40.73 -0.53 -9.14
N ASP A 696 -40.28 -0.08 -10.31
CA ASP A 696 -41.06 -0.22 -11.55
C ASP A 696 -40.95 -1.61 -12.18
N ALA A 697 -41.66 -1.82 -13.31
CA ALA A 697 -41.62 -3.06 -14.08
C ALA A 697 -40.24 -3.38 -14.68
N ASP A 698 -39.38 -2.37 -14.78
CA ASP A 698 -38.00 -2.49 -15.23
C ASP A 698 -37.02 -2.75 -14.08
N GLY A 699 -37.48 -2.80 -12.82
CA GLY A 699 -36.64 -3.07 -11.65
C GLY A 699 -35.83 -1.87 -11.16
N LEU A 700 -36.21 -0.66 -11.57
CA LEU A 700 -35.61 0.61 -11.15
C LEU A 700 -36.39 1.21 -9.98
N VAL A 701 -35.71 1.93 -9.10
CA VAL A 701 -36.35 2.60 -7.96
C VAL A 701 -36.84 3.98 -8.40
N ARG A 702 -38.15 4.13 -8.58
CA ARG A 702 -38.77 5.39 -9.00
C ARG A 702 -39.11 6.33 -7.85
N SER A 703 -39.23 5.77 -6.65
CA SER A 703 -39.56 6.54 -5.45
C SER A 703 -38.95 5.86 -4.23
N LEU A 704 -38.34 6.66 -3.35
CA LEU A 704 -37.76 6.28 -2.07
C LEU A 704 -38.13 7.38 -1.06
N VAL A 705 -39.30 7.23 -0.44
CA VAL A 705 -39.87 8.22 0.47
C VAL A 705 -39.54 7.87 1.91
N ASP A 706 -38.96 8.82 2.65
CA ASP A 706 -38.92 8.79 4.11
C ASP A 706 -40.30 9.25 4.63
N LEU A 707 -41.09 8.32 5.17
CA LEU A 707 -42.45 8.57 5.60
C LEU A 707 -42.56 9.56 6.78
N PRO A 708 -41.65 9.57 7.78
CA PRO A 708 -41.67 10.57 8.85
C PRO A 708 -41.55 12.02 8.36
N THR A 709 -40.70 12.27 7.35
CA THR A 709 -40.54 13.61 6.76
C THR A 709 -41.42 13.84 5.53
N ALA A 710 -42.07 12.79 5.02
CA ALA A 710 -42.82 12.76 3.76
C ALA A 710 -42.00 13.27 2.54
N ARG A 711 -40.66 13.16 2.62
CA ARG A 711 -39.76 13.66 1.58
C ARG A 711 -39.31 12.55 0.65
N GLU A 712 -39.39 12.83 -0.64
CA GLU A 712 -38.85 11.99 -1.72
C GLU A 712 -37.33 12.17 -1.83
N ALA A 713 -36.62 11.06 -2.00
CA ALA A 713 -35.17 11.06 -2.18
C ALA A 713 -34.75 11.01 -3.65
N ILE A 714 -35.52 10.36 -4.51
CA ILE A 714 -35.22 10.25 -5.94
C ILE A 714 -35.60 11.55 -6.65
N ALA A 715 -34.70 12.06 -7.48
CA ALA A 715 -34.97 13.29 -8.24
C ALA A 715 -36.19 13.11 -9.18
N PRO A 716 -37.04 14.14 -9.34
CA PRO A 716 -38.22 14.05 -10.20
C PRO A 716 -37.89 13.60 -11.63
N GLY A 717 -38.58 12.56 -12.11
CA GLY A 717 -38.40 11.99 -13.46
C GLY A 717 -37.19 11.05 -13.62
N GLU A 718 -36.35 10.93 -12.59
CA GLU A 718 -35.17 10.06 -12.59
C GLU A 718 -35.50 8.68 -12.00
N ALA A 719 -34.48 7.81 -11.93
CA ALA A 719 -34.59 6.52 -11.25
C ALA A 719 -33.29 6.15 -10.53
N GLY A 720 -33.42 5.67 -9.29
CA GLY A 720 -32.35 5.02 -8.54
C GLY A 720 -32.19 3.54 -8.89
N ASN A 721 -31.21 2.88 -8.28
CA ASN A 721 -30.80 1.52 -8.64
C ASN A 721 -30.44 1.40 -10.15
N LEU A 722 -29.89 2.46 -10.75
CA LEU A 722 -29.58 2.50 -12.16
C LEU A 722 -28.15 2.00 -12.38
N LEU A 723 -28.01 0.81 -12.97
CA LEU A 723 -26.70 0.31 -13.39
C LEU A 723 -26.24 0.99 -14.68
N GLN A 724 -25.00 1.46 -14.70
CA GLN A 724 -24.41 2.19 -15.81
C GLN A 724 -23.09 1.57 -16.20
N LEU A 725 -22.90 1.37 -17.50
CA LEU A 725 -21.64 0.92 -18.07
C LEU A 725 -20.92 2.10 -18.68
N HIS A 726 -19.65 2.25 -18.34
CA HIS A 726 -18.77 3.25 -18.92
C HIS A 726 -17.66 2.55 -19.68
N ARG A 727 -17.33 3.08 -20.86
CA ARG A 727 -16.14 2.70 -21.60
C ARG A 727 -14.89 3.12 -20.83
N ASP A 728 -13.90 2.24 -20.75
CA ASP A 728 -12.69 2.43 -19.96
C ASP A 728 -11.46 1.95 -20.74
N GLU A 729 -10.88 2.88 -21.49
CA GLU A 729 -9.74 2.61 -22.39
C GLU A 729 -8.61 3.63 -22.14
N PRO A 730 -7.96 3.58 -20.98
CA PRO A 730 -6.81 4.44 -20.69
C PRO A 730 -5.65 4.15 -21.66
N VAL A 731 -4.91 5.20 -22.02
CA VAL A 731 -3.77 5.12 -22.97
C VAL A 731 -2.63 4.24 -22.45
N ALA A 732 -2.35 4.32 -21.15
CA ALA A 732 -1.33 3.54 -20.47
C ALA A 732 -1.78 3.28 -19.04
N TRP A 733 -1.20 2.24 -18.42
CA TRP A 733 -1.46 1.85 -17.03
C TRP A 733 -2.94 1.51 -16.79
N SER A 734 -3.41 0.46 -17.48
CA SER A 734 -4.84 0.10 -17.51
C SER A 734 -5.46 -0.04 -16.13
N ALA A 735 -4.88 -0.80 -15.20
CA ALA A 735 -5.41 -0.94 -13.84
C ALA A 735 -5.33 0.35 -13.00
N PHE A 736 -4.41 1.27 -13.29
CA PHE A 736 -4.16 2.47 -12.49
C PHE A 736 -5.06 3.65 -12.89
N HIS A 737 -5.09 3.98 -14.18
CA HIS A 737 -5.82 5.14 -14.68
C HIS A 737 -7.26 4.79 -15.01
N LEU A 738 -8.22 5.59 -14.56
CA LEU A 738 -9.63 5.45 -14.90
C LEU A 738 -10.04 6.52 -15.92
N ASP A 739 -10.43 6.08 -17.12
CA ASP A 739 -10.87 6.97 -18.20
C ASP A 739 -12.40 6.87 -18.40
N ALA A 740 -13.16 7.03 -17.31
CA ALA A 740 -14.62 6.95 -17.34
C ALA A 740 -15.24 8.23 -17.94
N ARG A 741 -15.63 8.19 -19.22
CA ARG A 741 -16.23 9.33 -19.92
C ARG A 741 -17.75 9.24 -19.96
N GLU A 742 -18.43 10.37 -19.75
CA GLU A 742 -19.89 10.48 -19.96
C GLU A 742 -20.26 10.19 -21.42
N ARG A 743 -19.42 10.64 -22.38
CA ARG A 743 -19.49 10.20 -23.79
C ARG A 743 -19.02 8.75 -23.91
N GLY A 744 -19.93 7.81 -23.67
CA GLY A 744 -19.65 6.37 -23.65
C GLY A 744 -20.43 5.61 -22.59
N ARG A 745 -21.21 6.32 -21.77
CA ARG A 745 -22.12 5.75 -20.78
C ARG A 745 -23.30 5.03 -21.45
N ARG A 746 -23.64 3.84 -20.98
CA ARG A 746 -24.87 3.12 -21.33
C ARG A 746 -25.61 2.70 -20.07
N ASP A 747 -26.86 3.14 -19.98
CA ASP A 747 -27.75 2.83 -18.86
C ASP A 747 -28.40 1.44 -19.08
N LEU A 748 -28.49 0.63 -18.03
CA LEU A 748 -29.08 -0.71 -18.06
C LEU A 748 -30.49 -0.68 -17.48
N THR A 749 -31.45 -0.20 -18.27
CA THR A 749 -32.86 -0.07 -17.87
C THR A 749 -33.64 -1.36 -18.02
N ASP A 750 -33.34 -2.17 -19.04
CA ASP A 750 -34.16 -3.34 -19.37
C ASP A 750 -33.89 -4.49 -18.38
N ALA A 751 -34.94 -4.99 -17.73
CA ALA A 751 -34.87 -6.19 -16.90
C ALA A 751 -35.34 -7.42 -17.69
N ARG A 752 -34.70 -8.57 -17.45
CA ARG A 752 -35.17 -9.88 -17.91
C ARG A 752 -36.32 -10.38 -17.04
N SER A 753 -36.28 -10.09 -15.74
CA SER A 753 -37.33 -10.41 -14.79
C SER A 753 -37.28 -9.48 -13.59
N VAL A 754 -38.45 -9.16 -13.04
CA VAL A 754 -38.66 -8.44 -11.78
C VAL A 754 -39.68 -9.23 -10.99
N GLU A 755 -39.25 -9.85 -9.89
CA GLU A 755 -40.06 -10.82 -9.15
C GLU A 755 -39.95 -10.59 -7.65
N VAL A 756 -41.09 -10.64 -6.95
CA VAL A 756 -41.09 -10.67 -5.48
C VAL A 756 -40.49 -11.99 -5.00
N ARG A 757 -39.46 -11.91 -4.17
CA ARG A 757 -38.82 -13.07 -3.53
C ARG A 757 -39.37 -13.32 -2.14
N GLU A 758 -39.44 -12.27 -1.33
CA GLU A 758 -39.87 -12.34 0.07
C GLU A 758 -41.00 -11.36 0.32
N HIS A 759 -42.00 -11.75 1.12
CA HIS A 759 -43.25 -10.99 1.28
C HIS A 759 -43.40 -10.26 2.62
N GLY A 760 -42.51 -10.48 3.58
CA GLY A 760 -42.66 -10.02 4.97
C GLY A 760 -43.15 -11.13 5.93
N PRO A 761 -43.35 -10.84 7.23
CA PRO A 761 -43.46 -9.50 7.83
C PRO A 761 -42.15 -8.86 8.32
N LEU A 762 -41.03 -9.59 8.35
CA LEU A 762 -39.72 -9.08 8.81
C LEU A 762 -38.83 -8.61 7.66
N LEU A 763 -38.88 -9.30 6.52
CA LEU A 763 -38.06 -9.02 5.35
C LEU A 763 -38.92 -9.17 4.09
N ALA A 764 -38.94 -8.14 3.25
CA ALA A 764 -39.50 -8.20 1.91
C ALA A 764 -38.40 -7.89 0.90
N SER A 765 -38.44 -8.55 -0.26
CA SER A 765 -37.45 -8.33 -1.30
C SER A 765 -38.00 -8.51 -2.71
N VAL A 766 -37.47 -7.71 -3.63
CA VAL A 766 -37.74 -7.78 -5.07
C VAL A 766 -36.43 -8.12 -5.78
N ARG A 767 -36.43 -9.22 -6.55
CA ARG A 767 -35.30 -9.65 -7.36
C ARG A 767 -35.42 -9.11 -8.77
N VAL A 768 -34.34 -8.49 -9.24
CA VAL A 768 -34.20 -7.97 -10.59
C VAL A 768 -33.05 -8.70 -11.28
N VAL A 769 -33.30 -9.27 -12.46
CA VAL A 769 -32.27 -9.93 -13.27
C VAL A 769 -32.05 -9.13 -14.54
N ARG A 770 -30.80 -8.75 -14.81
CA ARG A 770 -30.40 -8.00 -16.01
C ARG A 770 -29.32 -8.74 -16.77
N GLY A 771 -29.32 -8.57 -18.10
CA GLY A 771 -28.25 -9.03 -18.98
C GLY A 771 -27.54 -7.84 -19.60
N THR A 772 -26.22 -7.93 -19.74
CA THR A 772 -25.44 -6.93 -20.47
C THR A 772 -24.25 -7.56 -21.16
N GLY A 773 -24.14 -7.43 -22.48
CA GLY A 773 -23.02 -8.01 -23.22
C GLY A 773 -22.90 -9.52 -22.96
N ARG A 774 -21.82 -9.92 -22.28
CA ARG A 774 -21.54 -11.31 -21.87
C ARG A 774 -21.79 -11.57 -20.39
N SER A 775 -22.25 -10.55 -19.67
CA SER A 775 -22.40 -10.55 -18.22
C SER A 775 -23.87 -10.62 -17.80
N THR A 776 -24.11 -11.08 -16.58
CA THR A 776 -25.43 -11.11 -15.95
C THR A 776 -25.34 -10.50 -14.57
N VAL A 777 -26.34 -9.68 -14.23
CA VAL A 777 -26.43 -9.01 -12.93
C VAL A 777 -27.75 -9.41 -12.29
N VAL A 778 -27.69 -9.85 -11.03
CA VAL A 778 -28.85 -10.17 -10.19
C VAL A 778 -28.82 -9.22 -9.01
N GLN A 779 -29.89 -8.45 -8.81
CA GLN A 779 -30.03 -7.54 -7.68
C GLN A 779 -31.23 -7.94 -6.83
N ASP A 780 -31.05 -8.07 -5.53
CA ASP A 780 -32.14 -8.18 -4.57
C ASP A 780 -32.29 -6.83 -3.85
N LEU A 781 -33.42 -6.16 -4.05
CA LEU A 781 -33.80 -4.93 -3.34
C LEU A 781 -34.53 -5.33 -2.08
N VAL A 782 -33.89 -5.16 -0.93
CA VAL A 782 -34.33 -5.70 0.37
C VAL A 782 -34.73 -4.57 1.31
N LEU A 783 -35.95 -4.64 1.83
CA LEU A 783 -36.44 -3.79 2.92
C LEU A 783 -36.86 -4.67 4.10
N THR A 784 -36.41 -4.31 5.31
CA THR A 784 -36.74 -5.04 6.53
C THR A 784 -37.57 -4.21 7.49
N ALA A 785 -38.28 -4.86 8.41
CA ALA A 785 -39.04 -4.20 9.45
C ALA A 785 -38.12 -3.33 10.33
N GLY A 786 -38.49 -2.06 10.50
CA GLY A 786 -37.72 -1.11 11.32
C GLY A 786 -36.48 -0.50 10.65
N ALA A 787 -36.09 -0.96 9.46
CA ALA A 787 -34.99 -0.35 8.72
C ALA A 787 -35.35 1.03 8.17
N ARG A 788 -34.37 1.93 8.16
CA ARG A 788 -34.45 3.27 7.55
C ARG A 788 -33.69 3.37 6.24
N SER A 789 -33.13 2.27 5.76
CA SER A 789 -32.38 2.19 4.51
C SER A 789 -32.92 1.06 3.64
N LEU A 790 -32.83 1.26 2.32
CA LEU A 790 -33.03 0.20 1.33
C LEU A 790 -31.69 -0.48 1.09
N ALA A 791 -31.62 -1.80 1.28
CA ALA A 791 -30.44 -2.58 0.93
C ALA A 791 -30.56 -3.10 -0.51
N VAL A 792 -29.43 -3.13 -1.22
CA VAL A 792 -29.32 -3.69 -2.57
C VAL A 792 -28.17 -4.69 -2.57
N ASP A 793 -28.52 -5.98 -2.59
CA ASP A 793 -27.56 -7.08 -2.74
C ASP A 793 -27.37 -7.34 -4.24
N THR A 794 -26.17 -7.15 -4.77
CA THR A 794 -25.85 -7.27 -6.19
C THR A 794 -24.86 -8.41 -6.42
N GLU A 795 -25.25 -9.42 -7.20
CA GLU A 795 -24.38 -10.47 -7.72
C GLU A 795 -24.13 -10.26 -9.21
N VAL A 796 -22.87 -10.33 -9.64
CA VAL A 796 -22.48 -10.12 -11.05
C VAL A 796 -21.60 -11.29 -11.51
N ASP A 797 -21.99 -11.98 -12.58
CA ASP A 797 -21.05 -12.79 -13.38
C ASP A 797 -20.45 -11.88 -14.46
N TRP A 798 -19.26 -11.35 -14.17
CA TRP A 798 -18.61 -10.29 -14.94
C TRP A 798 -17.69 -10.87 -16.01
N ARG A 799 -17.97 -10.55 -17.28
CA ARG A 799 -17.28 -11.08 -18.47
C ARG A 799 -16.91 -10.00 -19.49
N GLU A 800 -17.06 -8.73 -19.13
CA GLU A 800 -16.71 -7.60 -19.99
C GLU A 800 -15.18 -7.37 -20.05
N GLN A 801 -14.78 -6.43 -20.91
CA GLN A 801 -13.40 -5.96 -21.09
C GLN A 801 -13.43 -4.44 -21.31
N ASP A 802 -12.43 -3.71 -20.82
CA ASP A 802 -12.30 -2.26 -21.01
C ASP A 802 -13.59 -1.49 -20.63
N THR A 803 -14.24 -1.96 -19.56
CA THR A 803 -15.57 -1.50 -19.14
C THR A 803 -15.61 -1.34 -17.62
N VAL A 804 -16.33 -0.32 -17.15
CA VAL A 804 -16.60 -0.04 -15.74
C VAL A 804 -18.11 -0.15 -15.50
N LEU A 805 -18.52 -0.82 -14.42
CA LEU A 805 -19.90 -0.90 -13.95
C LEU A 805 -20.08 -0.01 -12.72
N LYS A 806 -21.02 0.94 -12.80
CA LYS A 806 -21.42 1.82 -11.70
C LYS A 806 -22.89 1.63 -11.34
N ALA A 807 -23.23 1.82 -10.07
CA ALA A 807 -24.61 1.90 -9.59
C ALA A 807 -24.94 3.35 -9.20
N ALA A 808 -25.90 3.95 -9.89
CA ALA A 808 -26.22 5.37 -9.79
C ALA A 808 -27.53 5.62 -9.04
N TRP A 809 -27.50 6.70 -8.25
CA TRP A 809 -28.61 7.22 -7.46
C TRP A 809 -28.74 8.73 -7.72
N PRO A 810 -29.64 9.14 -8.63
CA PRO A 810 -29.99 10.54 -8.85
C PRO A 810 -30.90 11.03 -7.72
N LEU A 811 -30.39 11.93 -6.86
CA LEU A 811 -31.05 12.35 -5.63
C LEU A 811 -31.58 13.79 -5.72
N ASP A 812 -32.75 14.01 -5.12
CA ASP A 812 -33.39 15.33 -4.96
C ASP A 812 -32.77 16.13 -3.80
N VAL A 813 -31.45 16.38 -3.91
CA VAL A 813 -30.66 17.09 -2.89
C VAL A 813 -29.85 18.19 -3.54
N HIS A 814 -29.89 19.38 -2.95
CA HIS A 814 -29.00 20.49 -3.31
C HIS A 814 -27.71 20.44 -2.47
N ALA A 815 -26.77 19.56 -2.82
CA ALA A 815 -25.50 19.41 -2.11
C ALA A 815 -24.36 20.14 -2.82
N GLU A 816 -23.78 21.17 -2.19
CA GLU A 816 -22.53 21.79 -2.66
C GLU A 816 -21.30 20.92 -2.38
N HIS A 817 -21.40 20.05 -1.37
CA HIS A 817 -20.32 19.18 -0.92
C HIS A 817 -20.84 17.77 -0.61
N ALA A 818 -19.98 16.78 -0.80
CA ALA A 818 -20.16 15.42 -0.30
C ALA A 818 -19.22 15.17 0.88
N ARG A 819 -19.69 14.43 1.87
CA ARG A 819 -18.86 13.90 2.96
C ARG A 819 -18.54 12.45 2.65
N ALA A 820 -17.28 12.05 2.78
CA ALA A 820 -16.84 10.70 2.50
C ALA A 820 -15.98 10.19 3.66
N GLU A 821 -16.25 8.97 4.10
CA GLU A 821 -15.47 8.35 5.18
C GLU A 821 -14.02 8.13 4.78
N VAL A 822 -13.12 8.46 5.70
CA VAL A 822 -11.69 8.11 5.68
C VAL A 822 -11.32 7.52 7.04
N GLN A 823 -10.05 7.18 7.27
CA GLN A 823 -9.61 6.65 8.56
C GLN A 823 -9.97 7.59 9.72
N PHE A 824 -10.67 7.07 10.74
CA PHE A 824 -11.04 7.81 11.96
C PHE A 824 -11.79 9.14 11.72
N GLY A 825 -12.56 9.27 10.63
CA GLY A 825 -13.30 10.49 10.35
C GLY A 825 -13.88 10.56 8.95
N HIS A 826 -14.09 11.77 8.46
CA HIS A 826 -14.56 11.99 7.09
C HIS A 826 -14.01 13.30 6.52
N VAL A 827 -13.86 13.35 5.20
CA VAL A 827 -13.47 14.56 4.45
C VAL A 827 -14.67 15.17 3.74
N VAL A 828 -14.57 16.45 3.39
CA VAL A 828 -15.60 17.19 2.67
C VAL A 828 -15.06 17.56 1.29
N ARG A 829 -15.71 17.08 0.22
CA ARG A 829 -15.31 17.31 -1.18
C ARG A 829 -16.38 18.10 -1.92
N PRO A 830 -16.03 19.09 -2.76
CA PRO A 830 -17.02 19.81 -3.58
C PRO A 830 -17.70 18.88 -4.60
N THR A 831 -19.01 18.98 -4.78
CA THR A 831 -19.76 18.18 -5.78
C THR A 831 -19.60 18.69 -7.22
N ALA A 832 -19.00 19.88 -7.38
CA ALA A 832 -18.71 20.48 -8.68
C ALA A 832 -17.38 20.00 -9.29
N ALA A 833 -16.48 19.41 -8.48
CA ALA A 833 -15.28 18.76 -8.96
C ALA A 833 -15.61 17.33 -9.38
N ALA A 834 -16.15 17.17 -10.59
CA ALA A 834 -16.56 15.86 -11.11
C ALA A 834 -15.33 14.95 -11.29
N GLY A 835 -15.29 13.83 -10.57
CA GLY A 835 -14.22 12.84 -10.65
C GLY A 835 -14.46 11.65 -9.72
N GLU A 836 -13.75 10.56 -9.99
CA GLU A 836 -13.68 9.40 -9.09
C GLU A 836 -12.90 9.77 -7.83
N ALA A 837 -13.43 9.43 -6.66
CA ALA A 837 -12.78 9.61 -5.36
C ALA A 837 -12.96 8.36 -4.50
N TYR A 838 -12.04 8.13 -3.56
CA TYR A 838 -12.18 7.05 -2.61
C TYR A 838 -13.09 7.44 -1.44
N ALA A 839 -13.81 6.46 -0.90
CA ALA A 839 -14.40 6.50 0.44
C ALA A 839 -14.28 5.11 1.06
N HIS A 840 -14.23 5.03 2.39
CA HIS A 840 -14.18 3.74 3.07
C HIS A 840 -15.54 3.03 2.96
N ARG A 841 -16.47 3.30 3.88
CA ARG A 841 -17.74 2.56 3.93
C ARG A 841 -18.92 3.38 3.45
N TRP A 842 -18.85 4.72 3.46
CA TRP A 842 -20.00 5.56 3.13
C TRP A 842 -19.65 6.91 2.50
N VAL A 843 -20.62 7.43 1.74
CA VAL A 843 -20.70 8.80 1.24
C VAL A 843 -22.04 9.41 1.66
N HIS A 844 -22.03 10.67 2.08
CA HIS A 844 -23.21 11.45 2.45
C HIS A 844 -23.29 12.72 1.62
N VAL A 845 -24.46 12.97 1.04
CA VAL A 845 -24.80 14.25 0.41
C VAL A 845 -26.00 14.85 1.11
N GLY A 846 -25.97 16.14 1.39
CA GLY A 846 -27.03 16.77 2.15
C GLY A 846 -27.10 18.28 1.97
N GLU A 847 -28.26 18.79 2.35
CA GLU A 847 -28.58 20.21 2.48
C GLU A 847 -28.99 20.48 3.94
N HIS A 848 -29.47 21.68 4.24
CA HIS A 848 -29.84 22.01 5.61
C HIS A 848 -30.97 21.11 6.13
N GLY A 849 -30.67 20.34 7.18
CA GLY A 849 -31.66 19.52 7.90
C GLY A 849 -32.06 18.20 7.21
N TRP A 850 -31.51 17.86 6.05
CA TRP A 850 -31.83 16.62 5.34
C TRP A 850 -30.70 16.17 4.42
N GLY A 851 -30.50 14.87 4.29
CA GLY A 851 -29.50 14.30 3.40
C GLY A 851 -29.73 12.82 3.13
N VAL A 852 -28.87 12.25 2.30
CA VAL A 852 -28.89 10.84 1.91
C VAL A 852 -27.50 10.25 2.12
N ALA A 853 -27.45 9.07 2.73
CA ALA A 853 -26.23 8.29 2.84
C ALA A 853 -26.27 7.09 1.90
N LEU A 854 -25.16 6.84 1.20
CA LEU A 854 -24.90 5.60 0.47
C LEU A 854 -23.75 4.87 1.17
N ALA A 855 -23.98 3.65 1.65
CA ALA A 855 -22.94 2.82 2.26
C ALA A 855 -22.68 1.53 1.46
N GLY A 856 -21.47 0.97 1.56
CA GLY A 856 -21.02 -0.24 0.85
C GLY A 856 -20.08 -1.13 1.67
N ASP A 857 -20.00 -2.41 1.31
CA ASP A 857 -19.25 -3.45 2.03
C ASP A 857 -17.91 -3.85 1.40
N THR A 858 -17.62 -3.38 0.18
CA THR A 858 -16.50 -3.91 -0.63
C THR A 858 -15.74 -2.82 -1.38
N GLY A 859 -16.43 -2.04 -2.22
CA GLY A 859 -15.80 -1.05 -3.10
C GLY A 859 -15.36 0.22 -2.38
N TYR A 860 -14.34 0.89 -2.92
CA TYR A 860 -13.84 2.17 -2.42
C TYR A 860 -14.13 3.33 -3.38
N GLY A 861 -14.43 3.06 -4.65
CA GLY A 861 -14.64 4.07 -5.69
C GLY A 861 -16.06 4.66 -5.68
N TYR A 862 -16.13 5.99 -5.64
CA TYR A 862 -17.37 6.75 -5.74
C TYR A 862 -17.21 7.96 -6.66
N ASP A 863 -18.28 8.34 -7.35
CA ASP A 863 -18.38 9.65 -7.99
C ASP A 863 -19.63 10.39 -7.54
N VAL A 864 -19.49 11.70 -7.32
CA VAL A 864 -20.61 12.59 -6.98
C VAL A 864 -20.61 13.75 -7.95
N ALA A 865 -21.74 13.94 -8.63
CA ALA A 865 -21.92 15.02 -9.57
C ALA A 865 -23.24 15.75 -9.30
N ARG A 866 -23.21 17.08 -9.35
CA ARG A 866 -24.42 17.90 -9.28
C ARG A 866 -24.72 18.54 -10.63
N ALA A 867 -25.96 18.42 -11.08
CA ALA A 867 -26.44 19.06 -12.31
C ALA A 867 -27.70 19.91 -12.03
N PRO A 868 -27.87 21.07 -12.72
CA PRO A 868 -29.13 21.80 -12.70
C PRO A 868 -30.24 21.01 -13.39
N ARG A 869 -31.49 21.18 -12.94
CA ARG A 869 -32.68 20.61 -13.58
C ARG A 869 -33.38 21.61 -14.49
N GLU A 870 -34.01 21.10 -15.55
CA GLU A 870 -34.92 21.88 -16.38
C GLU A 870 -36.13 22.34 -15.54
N GLY A 871 -36.46 23.63 -15.57
CA GLY A 871 -37.53 24.20 -14.74
C GLY A 871 -37.11 24.64 -13.32
N GLY A 872 -35.84 24.45 -12.93
CA GLY A 872 -35.28 24.91 -11.66
C GLY A 872 -34.95 23.78 -10.67
N GLY A 873 -34.02 24.06 -9.73
CA GLY A 873 -33.50 23.07 -8.79
C GLY A 873 -32.26 22.31 -9.31
N THR A 874 -31.79 21.35 -8.53
CA THR A 874 -30.62 20.51 -8.86
C THR A 874 -30.91 19.04 -8.60
N THR A 875 -30.16 18.17 -9.27
CA THR A 875 -30.04 16.74 -8.97
C THR A 875 -28.60 16.48 -8.56
N THR A 876 -28.41 15.79 -7.43
CA THR A 876 -27.10 15.28 -7.03
C THR A 876 -27.07 13.79 -7.30
N VAL A 877 -26.26 13.36 -8.28
CA VAL A 877 -26.07 11.95 -8.59
C VAL A 877 -24.90 11.43 -7.77
N VAL A 878 -25.17 10.43 -6.93
CA VAL A 878 -24.13 9.66 -6.24
C VAL A 878 -24.03 8.31 -6.92
N ARG A 879 -22.81 7.91 -7.28
CA ARG A 879 -22.54 6.60 -7.85
C ARG A 879 -21.48 5.89 -7.04
N SER A 880 -21.64 4.58 -6.93
CA SER A 880 -20.58 3.69 -6.49
C SER A 880 -20.09 2.90 -7.68
N THR A 881 -18.77 2.83 -7.83
CA THR A 881 -18.09 2.05 -8.85
C THR A 881 -17.94 0.62 -8.35
N LEU A 882 -18.69 -0.31 -8.95
CA LEU A 882 -18.77 -1.71 -8.49
C LEU A 882 -17.63 -2.56 -9.05
N LEU A 883 -17.45 -2.51 -10.37
CA LEU A 883 -16.52 -3.38 -11.08
C LEU A 883 -15.82 -2.66 -12.21
N ARG A 884 -14.62 -3.15 -12.53
CA ARG A 884 -13.80 -2.73 -13.66
C ARG A 884 -13.35 -3.95 -14.43
N ALA A 885 -12.83 -3.76 -15.65
CA ALA A 885 -12.24 -4.83 -16.45
C ALA A 885 -10.96 -4.36 -17.15
N PRO A 886 -9.91 -3.98 -16.40
CA PRO A 886 -8.64 -3.56 -17.01
C PRO A 886 -7.93 -4.74 -17.68
N ARG A 887 -6.99 -4.44 -18.58
CA ARG A 887 -6.24 -5.45 -19.37
C ARG A 887 -4.80 -5.68 -18.91
N SER A 888 -4.27 -4.79 -18.07
CA SER A 888 -2.87 -4.80 -17.65
C SER A 888 -2.74 -4.27 -16.22
N PRO A 889 -1.88 -4.87 -15.39
CA PRO A 889 -0.99 -6.00 -15.72
C PRO A 889 -1.66 -7.38 -15.67
N ASP A 890 -2.89 -7.48 -15.18
CA ASP A 890 -3.68 -8.71 -15.21
C ASP A 890 -4.70 -8.67 -16.38
N PRO A 891 -4.57 -9.54 -17.40
CA PRO A 891 -5.52 -9.62 -18.53
C PRO A 891 -6.88 -10.23 -18.18
N HIS A 892 -7.04 -10.76 -16.98
CA HIS A 892 -8.23 -11.44 -16.48
C HIS A 892 -8.82 -10.78 -15.22
N ALA A 893 -8.33 -9.59 -14.87
CA ALA A 893 -8.77 -8.80 -13.74
C ALA A 893 -10.30 -8.77 -13.63
N ASP A 894 -10.79 -9.09 -12.44
CA ASP A 894 -12.21 -9.09 -12.07
C ASP A 894 -13.13 -9.99 -12.93
N ARG A 895 -12.62 -10.93 -13.74
CA ARG A 895 -13.53 -11.86 -14.42
C ARG A 895 -14.16 -12.87 -13.46
N GLY A 896 -15.43 -13.18 -13.70
CA GLY A 896 -16.21 -14.16 -12.96
C GLY A 896 -17.16 -13.55 -11.93
N LEU A 897 -17.47 -14.32 -10.88
CA LEU A 897 -18.51 -13.96 -9.91
C LEU A 897 -18.03 -12.92 -8.89
N HIS A 898 -18.89 -11.94 -8.62
CA HIS A 898 -18.71 -10.91 -7.60
C HIS A 898 -20.00 -10.64 -6.85
N ARG A 899 -19.87 -10.16 -5.60
CA ARG A 899 -20.99 -9.82 -4.73
C ARG A 899 -20.72 -8.49 -4.02
N PHE A 900 -21.73 -7.63 -4.01
CA PHE A 900 -21.70 -6.32 -3.37
C PHE A 900 -22.98 -6.13 -2.58
N ARG A 901 -22.89 -5.52 -1.41
CA ARG A 901 -24.06 -5.03 -0.68
C ARG A 901 -23.94 -3.53 -0.48
N GLN A 902 -25.01 -2.82 -0.80
CA GLN A 902 -25.09 -1.36 -0.63
C GLN A 902 -26.37 -0.99 0.11
N THR A 903 -26.34 0.12 0.86
CA THR A 903 -27.55 0.69 1.47
C THR A 903 -27.73 2.14 1.04
N VAL A 904 -28.98 2.53 0.78
CA VAL A 904 -29.37 3.93 0.54
C VAL A 904 -30.32 4.36 1.63
N ARG A 905 -29.91 5.36 2.41
CA ARG A 905 -30.67 5.89 3.53
C ARG A 905 -31.09 7.34 3.30
N PRO A 906 -32.37 7.63 3.02
CA PRO A 906 -32.87 9.00 3.03
C PRO A 906 -32.95 9.55 4.46
N ALA A 907 -33.09 10.87 4.58
CA ALA A 907 -33.11 11.56 5.88
C ALA A 907 -31.92 11.21 6.81
N ALA A 908 -30.74 10.96 6.23
CA ALA A 908 -29.53 10.62 6.96
C ALA A 908 -28.76 11.88 7.39
N SER A 909 -28.35 11.92 8.66
CA SER A 909 -27.25 12.76 9.14
C SER A 909 -25.90 12.09 8.90
N PRO A 910 -24.77 12.79 9.06
CA PRO A 910 -23.44 12.16 9.05
C PRO A 910 -23.30 11.04 10.09
N ALA A 911 -23.91 11.18 11.27
CA ALA A 911 -23.89 10.12 12.29
C ALA A 911 -24.64 8.86 11.85
N ASP A 912 -25.73 9.03 11.09
CA ASP A 912 -26.45 7.92 10.48
C ASP A 912 -25.61 7.22 9.41
N ALA A 913 -24.89 7.98 8.57
CA ALA A 913 -23.99 7.41 7.56
C ALA A 913 -22.88 6.54 8.20
N VAL A 914 -22.30 7.03 9.30
CA VAL A 914 -21.34 6.26 10.11
C VAL A 914 -21.98 4.98 10.64
N ALA A 915 -23.19 5.06 11.20
CA ALA A 915 -23.90 3.89 11.71
C ALA A 915 -24.20 2.85 10.63
N GLU A 916 -24.66 3.27 9.45
CA GLU A 916 -24.88 2.37 8.30
C GLU A 916 -23.57 1.70 7.85
N GLY A 917 -22.48 2.48 7.75
CA GLY A 917 -21.16 1.97 7.37
C GLY A 917 -20.67 0.87 8.31
N TYR A 918 -20.73 1.09 9.63
CA TYR A 918 -20.37 0.07 10.61
C TYR A 918 -21.31 -1.14 10.59
N ALA A 919 -22.64 -0.93 10.54
CA ALA A 919 -23.60 -2.04 10.57
C ALA A 919 -23.40 -3.00 9.38
N LEU A 920 -23.10 -2.44 8.21
CA LEU A 920 -22.87 -3.20 6.99
C LEU A 920 -21.55 -4.00 7.03
N ASN A 921 -20.49 -3.44 7.64
CA ASN A 921 -19.16 -4.04 7.66
C ASN A 921 -18.87 -4.88 8.91
N LEU A 922 -19.70 -4.77 9.94
CA LEU A 922 -19.67 -5.58 11.17
C LEU A 922 -21.09 -6.11 11.41
N PRO A 923 -21.63 -7.05 10.60
CA PRO A 923 -22.98 -7.54 10.77
C PRO A 923 -23.19 -8.21 12.14
N LEU A 924 -24.42 -8.19 12.66
CA LEU A 924 -24.74 -8.97 13.87
C LEU A 924 -24.53 -10.46 13.60
N ARG A 925 -23.69 -11.08 14.42
CA ARG A 925 -23.32 -12.49 14.29
C ARG A 925 -24.18 -13.36 15.20
N PRO A 926 -24.65 -14.54 14.77
CA PRO A 926 -25.27 -15.51 15.67
C PRO A 926 -24.31 -15.88 16.82
N GLY A 927 -24.83 -15.92 18.05
CA GLY A 927 -24.05 -16.13 19.26
C GLY A 927 -24.41 -17.41 20.03
N PRO A 928 -23.69 -17.68 21.12
CA PRO A 928 -23.89 -18.88 21.94
C PRO A 928 -25.23 -18.93 22.68
N ALA A 929 -25.57 -20.12 23.17
CA ALA A 929 -26.74 -20.34 24.01
C ALA A 929 -26.76 -19.46 25.27
N VAL A 930 -25.58 -19.20 25.85
CA VAL A 930 -25.40 -18.31 27.00
C VAL A 930 -24.51 -17.13 26.57
N PRO A 931 -24.98 -15.88 26.67
CA PRO A 931 -24.22 -14.72 26.21
C PRO A 931 -22.92 -14.54 27.03
N PRO A 932 -21.83 -14.05 26.42
CA PRO A 932 -20.50 -13.88 27.05
C PRO A 932 -20.41 -12.83 28.18
N GLY A 933 -21.54 -12.34 28.71
CA GLY A 933 -21.62 -11.28 29.71
C GLY A 933 -21.76 -9.88 29.10
N PRO A 934 -21.73 -8.82 29.93
CA PRO A 934 -21.87 -7.45 29.44
C PRO A 934 -20.64 -6.98 28.63
N PRO A 935 -20.74 -5.93 27.80
CA PRO A 935 -19.61 -5.33 27.09
C PRO A 935 -18.42 -5.05 28.02
N LEU A 936 -17.19 -5.17 27.51
CA LEU A 936 -16.00 -4.76 28.28
C LEU A 936 -15.95 -3.26 28.50
N VAL A 937 -16.44 -2.48 27.53
CA VAL A 937 -16.54 -1.03 27.61
C VAL A 937 -17.85 -0.55 26.99
N ARG A 938 -18.33 0.60 27.47
CA ARG A 938 -19.47 1.32 26.91
C ARG A 938 -19.12 2.79 26.79
N VAL A 939 -19.55 3.44 25.70
CA VAL A 939 -19.41 4.88 25.49
C VAL A 939 -20.79 5.49 25.37
N ASP A 940 -21.05 6.58 26.08
CA ASP A 940 -22.40 7.20 26.18
C ASP A 940 -22.62 8.37 25.19
N HIS A 941 -21.88 8.39 24.07
CA HIS A 941 -21.98 9.45 23.07
C HIS A 941 -22.02 8.88 21.65
N PRO A 942 -22.96 9.30 20.78
CA PRO A 942 -23.14 8.73 19.45
C PRO A 942 -22.02 9.08 18.45
N GLY A 943 -21.29 10.17 18.71
CA GLY A 943 -20.16 10.61 17.88
C GLY A 943 -18.77 10.25 18.43
N VAL A 944 -18.68 9.55 19.56
CA VAL A 944 -17.39 9.04 20.09
C VAL A 944 -17.42 7.53 20.03
N LEU A 945 -16.62 6.95 19.15
CA LEU A 945 -16.70 5.54 18.80
C LEU A 945 -15.47 4.80 19.32
N ALA A 946 -15.69 3.65 19.98
CA ALA A 946 -14.62 2.73 20.35
C ALA A 946 -14.31 1.83 19.15
N GLU A 947 -13.27 2.20 18.39
CA GLU A 947 -12.85 1.48 17.18
C GLU A 947 -12.14 0.18 17.50
N THR A 948 -11.43 0.08 18.63
CA THR A 948 -10.67 -1.12 18.96
C THR A 948 -10.73 -1.39 20.46
N VAL A 949 -10.97 -2.64 20.82
CA VAL A 949 -10.86 -3.16 22.19
C VAL A 949 -10.07 -4.46 22.12
N LYS A 950 -8.88 -4.45 22.71
CA LYS A 950 -7.95 -5.59 22.69
C LYS A 950 -7.17 -5.67 23.99
N LEU A 951 -6.33 -6.69 24.15
CA LEU A 951 -5.31 -6.68 25.21
C LEU A 951 -4.03 -5.97 24.74
N ALA A 952 -3.31 -5.38 25.69
CA ALA A 952 -2.03 -4.75 25.47
C ALA A 952 -1.02 -5.74 24.88
N ASP A 953 -0.24 -5.29 23.91
CA ASP A 953 0.65 -6.16 23.15
C ASP A 953 1.85 -6.66 23.95
N ASP A 954 2.17 -6.00 25.07
CA ASP A 954 3.21 -6.41 26.02
C ASP A 954 2.82 -7.62 26.89
N GLY A 955 1.59 -8.13 26.75
CA GLY A 955 1.10 -9.29 27.48
C GLY A 955 0.80 -9.03 28.96
N SER A 956 0.75 -7.77 29.39
CA SER A 956 0.41 -7.37 30.78
C SER A 956 -0.99 -7.81 31.22
N GLY A 957 -1.89 -8.08 30.27
CA GLY A 957 -3.31 -8.32 30.53
C GLY A 957 -4.14 -7.03 30.60
N ASP A 958 -3.52 -5.86 30.41
CA ASP A 958 -4.22 -4.59 30.32
C ASP A 958 -5.14 -4.53 29.10
N VAL A 959 -6.26 -3.83 29.22
CA VAL A 959 -7.21 -3.62 28.12
C VAL A 959 -6.90 -2.31 27.43
N VAL A 960 -6.63 -2.38 26.13
CA VAL A 960 -6.42 -1.21 25.26
C VAL A 960 -7.73 -0.88 24.56
N VAL A 961 -8.15 0.38 24.69
CA VAL A 961 -9.35 0.92 24.04
C VAL A 961 -8.96 2.11 23.20
N ARG A 962 -9.24 2.03 21.89
CA ARG A 962 -9.01 3.13 20.96
C ARG A 962 -10.32 3.78 20.61
N LEU A 963 -10.42 5.06 20.88
CA LEU A 963 -11.59 5.88 20.61
C LEU A 963 -11.27 6.92 19.54
N TYR A 964 -12.29 7.36 18.82
CA TYR A 964 -12.20 8.57 18.01
C TYR A 964 -13.51 9.36 17.97
N GLU A 965 -13.41 10.66 17.73
CA GLU A 965 -14.57 11.51 17.45
C GLU A 965 -14.88 11.47 15.94
N SER A 966 -16.09 11.08 15.54
CA SER A 966 -16.39 10.72 14.15
C SER A 966 -17.07 11.81 13.32
N LEU A 967 -17.55 12.88 13.95
CA LEU A 967 -18.44 13.87 13.34
C LEU A 967 -17.77 15.22 13.04
N GLY A 968 -16.53 15.43 13.47
CA GLY A 968 -15.80 16.69 13.31
C GLY A 968 -16.18 17.75 14.34
N GLY A 969 -16.69 17.32 15.50
CA GLY A 969 -17.14 18.20 16.59
C GLY A 969 -16.37 17.99 17.88
N ARG A 970 -16.39 18.97 18.80
CA ARG A 970 -15.92 18.72 20.16
C ARG A 970 -16.97 17.90 20.90
N ALA A 971 -16.57 16.77 21.47
CA ALA A 971 -17.48 15.88 22.18
C ALA A 971 -17.08 15.75 23.66
N ARG A 972 -18.09 15.62 24.53
CA ARG A 972 -17.94 15.14 25.91
C ARG A 972 -18.65 13.80 26.01
N ALA A 973 -17.95 12.79 26.49
CA ALA A 973 -18.43 11.43 26.59
C ALA A 973 -17.88 10.79 27.87
N ALA A 974 -18.48 9.71 28.32
CA ALA A 974 -17.92 8.86 29.35
C ALA A 974 -17.72 7.44 28.81
N LEU A 975 -16.53 6.90 29.04
CA LEU A 975 -16.25 5.49 28.88
C LEU A 975 -16.50 4.79 30.22
N THR A 976 -17.29 3.72 30.22
CA THR A 976 -17.52 2.88 31.40
C THR A 976 -16.96 1.49 31.16
N ALA A 977 -16.02 1.06 31.99
CA ALA A 977 -15.48 -0.29 31.99
C ALA A 977 -16.45 -1.28 32.65
N GLY A 978 -16.68 -2.42 32.01
CA GLY A 978 -17.51 -3.53 32.49
C GLY A 978 -16.77 -4.52 33.38
N PHE A 979 -15.64 -4.10 33.95
CA PHE A 979 -14.76 -4.85 34.85
C PHE A 979 -14.09 -3.88 35.85
N PRO A 980 -13.62 -4.35 37.02
CA PRO A 980 -12.91 -3.51 37.98
C PRO A 980 -11.60 -2.95 37.41
N VAL A 981 -11.41 -1.63 37.48
CA VAL A 981 -10.23 -0.95 36.95
C VAL A 981 -9.36 -0.43 38.09
N ALA A 982 -8.08 -0.76 38.07
CA ALA A 982 -7.07 -0.27 39.01
C ALA A 982 -6.50 1.09 38.58
N ALA A 983 -6.16 1.23 37.30
CA ALA A 983 -5.57 2.44 36.73
C ALA A 983 -5.99 2.64 35.27
N VAL A 984 -5.94 3.90 34.82
CA VAL A 984 -6.19 4.27 33.42
C VAL A 984 -5.10 5.22 32.97
N HIS A 985 -4.50 4.95 31.82
CA HIS A 985 -3.50 5.81 31.19
C HIS A 985 -3.93 6.14 29.76
N GLU A 986 -3.72 7.37 29.34
CA GLU A 986 -3.67 7.71 27.92
C GLU A 986 -2.31 7.31 27.38
N THR A 987 -2.31 6.71 26.18
CA THR A 987 -1.10 6.21 25.53
C THR A 987 -0.99 6.73 24.11
N ASP A 988 0.20 6.62 23.55
CA ASP A 988 0.40 6.70 22.10
C ASP A 988 -0.14 5.42 21.40
N LEU A 989 0.02 5.30 20.07
CA LEU A 989 -0.46 4.11 19.35
C LEU A 989 0.35 2.85 19.64
N LEU A 990 1.59 2.98 20.14
CA LEU A 990 2.47 1.89 20.57
C LEU A 990 2.19 1.43 22.00
N GLU A 991 1.21 2.04 22.67
CA GLU A 991 0.72 1.74 24.02
C GLU A 991 1.66 2.21 25.14
N GLU A 992 2.55 3.16 24.81
CA GLU A 992 3.44 3.81 25.76
C GLU A 992 2.65 4.88 26.56
N PRO A 993 2.70 4.88 27.91
CA PRO A 993 1.97 5.85 28.73
C PRO A 993 2.38 7.31 28.50
N LEU A 994 1.40 8.18 28.25
CA LEU A 994 1.58 9.63 28.13
C LEU A 994 1.13 10.36 29.40
N SER A 995 -0.06 10.02 29.91
CA SER A 995 -0.60 10.63 31.14
C SER A 995 -1.61 9.72 31.83
N GLY A 996 -1.78 9.87 33.15
CA GLY A 996 -2.82 9.18 33.90
C GLY A 996 -4.18 9.86 33.72
N HIS A 997 -5.25 9.06 33.58
CA HIS A 997 -6.63 9.54 33.54
C HIS A 997 -7.37 9.17 34.84
N PRO A 998 -8.06 10.12 35.49
CA PRO A 998 -8.86 9.80 36.65
C PRO A 998 -10.08 8.96 36.24
N HIS A 999 -10.43 8.00 37.09
CA HIS A 999 -11.66 7.22 36.97
C HIS A 999 -12.40 7.14 38.30
N HIS A 1000 -13.71 6.99 38.23
CA HIS A 1000 -14.57 6.73 39.39
C HIS A 1000 -15.26 5.38 39.17
N GLU A 1001 -14.83 4.34 39.87
CA GLU A 1001 -15.38 2.98 39.76
C GLU A 1001 -15.42 2.44 38.32
N GLY A 1002 -14.43 2.79 37.50
CA GLY A 1002 -14.35 2.35 36.09
C GLY A 1002 -15.05 3.28 35.08
N ARG A 1003 -15.66 4.38 35.54
CA ARG A 1003 -16.16 5.47 34.69
C ARG A 1003 -15.08 6.53 34.46
N ILE A 1004 -14.79 6.83 33.20
CA ILE A 1004 -13.77 7.77 32.74
C ILE A 1004 -14.45 8.87 31.92
N GLU A 1005 -14.34 10.11 32.37
CA GLU A 1005 -14.89 11.28 31.67
C GLU A 1005 -13.91 11.77 30.62
N LEU A 1006 -14.39 11.94 29.38
CA LEU A 1006 -13.58 12.23 28.20
C LEU A 1006 -14.02 13.55 27.55
N THR A 1007 -13.05 14.31 27.04
CA THR A 1007 -13.31 15.44 26.15
C THR A 1007 -12.42 15.31 24.92
N LEU A 1008 -13.03 15.06 23.76
CA LEU A 1008 -12.32 14.91 22.49
C LEU A 1008 -12.49 16.17 21.65
N ARG A 1009 -11.41 16.56 20.96
CA ARG A 1009 -11.44 17.56 19.88
C ARG A 1009 -12.05 16.92 18.61
N PRO A 1010 -12.47 17.73 17.62
CA PRO A 1010 -12.88 17.23 16.30
C PRO A 1010 -11.90 16.19 15.75
N PHE A 1011 -12.40 15.03 15.35
CA PHE A 1011 -11.61 13.94 14.75
C PHE A 1011 -10.43 13.42 15.59
N GLN A 1012 -10.38 13.71 16.89
CA GLN A 1012 -9.29 13.25 17.74
C GLN A 1012 -9.34 11.73 17.93
N ILE A 1013 -8.22 11.07 17.73
CA ILE A 1013 -7.95 9.69 18.13
C ILE A 1013 -7.40 9.72 19.57
N LEU A 1014 -7.94 8.88 20.43
CA LEU A 1014 -7.54 8.73 21.83
C LEU A 1014 -7.34 7.25 22.14
N THR A 1015 -6.17 6.87 22.66
CA THR A 1015 -5.91 5.50 23.13
C THR A 1015 -5.82 5.48 24.64
N LEU A 1016 -6.63 4.62 25.27
CA LEU A 1016 -6.63 4.39 26.71
C LEU A 1016 -6.16 2.97 27.01
N ARG A 1017 -5.29 2.84 28.01
CA ARG A 1017 -4.84 1.57 28.59
C ARG A 1017 -5.44 1.44 29.99
N LEU A 1018 -6.30 0.44 30.19
CA LEU A 1018 -7.03 0.19 31.42
C LEU A 1018 -6.44 -1.05 32.10
N THR A 1019 -5.88 -0.89 33.29
CA THR A 1019 -5.35 -1.98 34.10
C THR A 1019 -6.46 -2.63 34.92
N PRO A 1020 -6.79 -3.92 34.71
CA PRO A 1020 -7.76 -4.64 35.52
C PRO A 1020 -7.30 -4.71 36.99
N ARG A 1021 -8.25 -4.63 37.93
CA ARG A 1021 -7.97 -4.86 39.36
C ARG A 1021 -8.01 -6.35 39.67
N ASP A 1022 -7.00 -6.82 40.39
CA ASP A 1022 -6.88 -8.25 40.74
C ASP A 1022 -8.06 -8.69 41.63
N PRO A 1023 -8.72 -9.84 41.37
CA PRO A 1023 -9.87 -10.28 42.18
C PRO A 1023 -9.54 -10.54 43.66
N GLY A 1024 -8.26 -10.74 43.97
CA GLY A 1024 -7.75 -11.01 45.33
C GLY A 1024 -7.50 -9.76 46.17
N ASP A 1025 -7.52 -8.56 45.58
CA ASP A 1025 -7.15 -7.31 46.25
C ASP A 1025 -8.42 -6.56 46.70
N ARG A 1026 -9.14 -7.16 47.66
CA ARG A 1026 -10.23 -6.50 48.40
C ARG A 1026 -9.67 -5.92 49.69
N SER A 1027 -9.20 -4.67 49.64
CA SER A 1027 -8.98 -3.83 50.82
C SER A 1027 -9.97 -2.67 50.83
#